data_AF-A0A182N041-F1
#
_entry.id   AF-A0A182N041-F1
#
_cell.length_a   1.000
_cell.length_b   1.000
_cell.length_c   1.000
_cell.angle_alpha   90.00
_cell.angle_beta   90.00
_cell.angle_gamma   90.00
#
_symmetry.space_group_name_H-M   'P 1'
#
loop_
_entity.id
_entity.type
_entity.pdbx_description
1 polymer ?
#
loop_
_entity_poly.entity_id
_entity_poly.type
_entity_poly.pdbx_seq_one_letter_code
_entity_poly.pdbx_strand_id
1 'polypeptide(L)'
;MSVLVFLIAAAHCVYTPFTKVEESFNLQAIHDLLYHRTNLSEYDHHEFPGVVPRTFLAPLFITFLVSPFATLLELFEINKFWMQYVVRFTIAATVVFAWNRLKVTILHRFGVTVGVWFMLITATQFHFMFYLSRPLPNIMALPLVLLAIDYWLNRAVKRFVVCSGAAIILFRAELAMLLGLYLLYDLYYQRVSLPVLLRTAIPAGIGLVALTVAVDSFFWRRLLWPEAEVFWFNTIQNRSAEWGTSPFLWYVYSALPRAMGLSIVFVPLGLYLETRIRSLVVPAVVFVLLFSCLPHKELRFIIYAFPLFNVAAACACNRLWINRQKSLWNKFLSFVCIGHLFGNTLLTMFLLLVAGTNYPGGVAISRFHRLAAGETNISVHIDNLSAQSGVSRFAQINPDWTYSKLEHLRPDDGVLHRFDYLLTEAQDKYTDKMRTLGQTHEIVEFVECFSSIGLQYRSVLPVKIKTKPCIFIMRRRLDLLEGVQPGNVAPDDDPEDDEPDEEEEEQGKEQGDVAPGDNELESEDEKEEEDEEEVQDDIPSDEPVAEEPEPDEPKRPERRKRSVFGRQGVKGDAARQEVPRRATIVPIPKHRRHRSARALDADDRSASNNQPKDNDDNDEDDDGEDNVADSGETGADTSRRGSVIRDARKLIKEEKMRKMASRLTKVSSFGDVCNLDRMSMKECLKKLIDDSDTLLPVEDDPEDES
;
A
#
# COMPACT_ATOMS: atom_id res chain seq x y z
N MET A 1 -10.66 -20.68 16.63
CA MET A 1 -9.28 -20.17 16.72
C MET A 1 -8.74 -19.80 15.35
N SER A 2 -8.08 -20.67 14.58
CA SER A 2 -7.63 -20.34 13.20
C SER A 2 -8.78 -19.91 12.28
N VAL A 3 -9.93 -20.56 12.42
CA VAL A 3 -11.19 -20.22 11.73
C VAL A 3 -11.59 -18.75 11.92
N LEU A 4 -11.26 -18.10 13.05
CA LEU A 4 -11.59 -16.69 13.26
C LEU A 4 -10.80 -15.78 12.32
N VAL A 5 -9.51 -16.05 12.14
CA VAL A 5 -8.64 -15.31 11.21
C VAL A 5 -9.10 -15.51 9.77
N PHE A 6 -9.49 -16.75 9.41
CA PHE A 6 -10.07 -17.03 8.09
C PHE A 6 -11.39 -16.27 7.86
N LEU A 7 -12.33 -16.31 8.81
CA LEU A 7 -13.62 -15.61 8.70
C LEU A 7 -13.45 -14.08 8.61
N ILE A 8 -12.47 -13.50 9.31
CA ILE A 8 -12.18 -12.07 9.22
C ILE A 8 -11.58 -11.71 7.85
N ALA A 9 -10.62 -12.49 7.33
CA ALA A 9 -10.09 -12.30 5.98
C ALA A 9 -11.16 -12.50 4.89
N ALA A 10 -12.05 -13.47 5.08
CA ALA A 10 -13.20 -13.69 4.20
C ALA A 10 -14.19 -12.50 4.24
N ALA A 11 -14.46 -11.92 5.42
CA ALA A 11 -15.30 -10.72 5.54
C ALA A 11 -14.68 -9.49 4.84
N HIS A 12 -13.34 -9.31 4.91
CA HIS A 12 -12.64 -8.28 4.15
C HIS A 12 -12.76 -8.51 2.62
N CYS A 13 -12.70 -9.77 2.19
CA CYS A 13 -12.89 -10.16 0.79
C CYS A 13 -14.33 -9.95 0.29
N VAL A 14 -15.34 -10.22 1.11
CA VAL A 14 -16.76 -9.96 0.78
C VAL A 14 -17.04 -8.46 0.71
N TYR A 15 -16.47 -7.67 1.62
CA TYR A 15 -16.63 -6.21 1.60
C TYR A 15 -15.85 -5.52 0.47
N THR A 16 -14.69 -6.07 0.06
CA THR A 16 -13.88 -5.55 -1.05
C THR A 16 -13.64 -6.63 -2.13
N PRO A 17 -14.66 -6.95 -2.95
CA PRO A 17 -14.63 -8.11 -3.85
C PRO A 17 -13.71 -7.92 -5.07
N PHE A 18 -13.49 -6.67 -5.46
CA PHE A 18 -12.62 -6.27 -6.58
C PHE A 18 -11.14 -6.19 -6.17
N THR A 19 -10.28 -6.05 -7.19
CA THR A 19 -8.81 -6.18 -7.14
C THR A 19 -8.14 -5.05 -7.90
N LYS A 20 -6.94 -4.61 -7.49
CA LYS A 20 -6.16 -3.58 -8.20
C LYS A 20 -5.27 -4.19 -9.30
N VAL A 21 -4.66 -3.35 -10.13
CA VAL A 21 -3.75 -3.76 -11.23
C VAL A 21 -2.63 -4.71 -10.80
N GLU A 22 -2.05 -4.56 -9.61
CA GLU A 22 -0.93 -5.40 -9.14
C GLU A 22 -1.39 -6.75 -8.58
N GLU A 23 -2.71 -6.93 -8.43
CA GLU A 23 -3.37 -8.20 -8.17
C GLU A 23 -3.77 -8.93 -9.48
N SER A 24 -3.74 -8.23 -10.63
CA SER A 24 -4.33 -8.71 -11.90
C SER A 24 -3.67 -9.99 -12.40
N PHE A 25 -2.34 -10.02 -12.57
CA PHE A 25 -1.63 -11.13 -13.23
C PHE A 25 -2.03 -12.50 -12.67
N ASN A 26 -1.95 -12.69 -11.35
CA ASN A 26 -2.28 -13.98 -10.74
C ASN A 26 -3.79 -14.28 -10.82
N LEU A 27 -4.65 -13.27 -10.75
CA LEU A 27 -6.11 -13.43 -10.86
C LEU A 27 -6.49 -13.88 -12.28
N GLN A 28 -5.96 -13.20 -13.29
CA GLN A 28 -6.19 -13.47 -14.70
C GLN A 28 -5.57 -14.82 -15.09
N ALA A 29 -4.34 -15.12 -14.65
CA ALA A 29 -3.74 -16.45 -14.84
C ALA A 29 -4.57 -17.59 -14.22
N ILE A 30 -5.20 -17.39 -13.05
CA ILE A 30 -6.10 -18.38 -12.44
C ILE A 30 -7.42 -18.50 -13.24
N HIS A 31 -7.96 -17.39 -13.74
CA HIS A 31 -9.09 -17.41 -14.66
C HIS A 31 -8.75 -18.23 -15.92
N ASP A 32 -7.60 -17.96 -16.54
CA ASP A 32 -7.25 -18.53 -17.84
C ASP A 32 -6.95 -20.02 -17.75
N LEU A 33 -6.29 -20.46 -16.68
CA LEU A 33 -6.11 -21.88 -16.36
C LEU A 33 -7.43 -22.64 -16.13
N LEU A 34 -8.49 -21.96 -15.67
CA LEU A 34 -9.83 -22.56 -15.45
C LEU A 34 -10.66 -22.65 -16.73
N TYR A 35 -10.75 -21.55 -17.48
CA TYR A 35 -11.67 -21.41 -18.61
C TYR A 35 -10.99 -21.71 -19.96
N HIS A 36 -9.88 -21.05 -20.28
CA HIS A 36 -9.15 -21.25 -21.54
C HIS A 36 -8.27 -22.51 -21.52
N ARG A 37 -7.87 -22.98 -20.34
CA ARG A 37 -7.19 -24.27 -20.08
C ARG A 37 -5.92 -24.42 -20.92
N THR A 38 -5.95 -25.19 -22.01
CA THR A 38 -4.80 -25.40 -22.92
C THR A 38 -4.72 -24.37 -24.05
N ASN A 39 -5.73 -23.53 -24.25
CA ASN A 39 -5.69 -22.48 -25.29
C ASN A 39 -4.86 -21.28 -24.84
N LEU A 40 -3.54 -21.44 -24.86
CA LEU A 40 -2.56 -20.40 -24.48
C LEU A 40 -2.68 -19.10 -25.30
N SER A 41 -3.42 -19.11 -26.40
CA SER A 41 -3.64 -17.94 -27.27
C SER A 41 -4.59 -16.91 -26.67
N GLU A 42 -5.53 -17.37 -25.83
CA GLU A 42 -6.57 -16.54 -25.23
C GLU A 42 -6.20 -16.04 -23.82
N TYR A 43 -4.97 -16.26 -23.35
CA TYR A 43 -4.53 -15.82 -22.02
C TYR A 43 -4.28 -14.30 -21.98
N ASP A 44 -4.66 -13.65 -20.87
CA ASP A 44 -4.67 -12.18 -20.72
C ASP A 44 -3.27 -11.55 -20.93
N HIS A 45 -2.19 -12.28 -20.62
CA HIS A 45 -0.80 -11.82 -20.79
C HIS A 45 -0.22 -12.03 -22.20
N HIS A 46 -0.94 -12.73 -23.08
CA HIS A 46 -0.65 -12.78 -24.53
C HIS A 46 -1.55 -11.83 -25.32
N GLU A 47 -2.77 -11.56 -24.85
CA GLU A 47 -3.67 -10.54 -25.40
C GLU A 47 -3.20 -9.11 -25.08
N PHE A 48 -2.70 -8.88 -23.85
CA PHE A 48 -2.18 -7.59 -23.37
C PHE A 48 -0.70 -7.73 -22.97
N PRO A 49 0.24 -7.65 -23.93
CA PRO A 49 1.67 -7.71 -23.65
C PRO A 49 2.16 -6.43 -22.94
N GLY A 50 3.20 -6.56 -22.11
CA GLY A 50 3.79 -5.45 -21.35
C GLY A 50 4.01 -5.78 -19.86
N VAL A 51 3.27 -6.75 -19.33
CA VAL A 51 3.43 -7.22 -17.94
C VAL A 51 4.79 -7.89 -17.69
N VAL A 52 5.57 -7.36 -16.73
CA VAL A 52 6.85 -7.96 -16.29
C VAL A 52 6.61 -9.40 -15.78
N PRO A 53 7.27 -10.44 -16.35
CA PRO A 53 6.89 -11.83 -16.12
C PRO A 53 6.87 -12.30 -14.68
N ARG A 54 5.91 -13.16 -14.36
CA ARG A 54 5.73 -13.80 -13.03
C ARG A 54 5.48 -15.30 -13.23
N THR A 55 5.68 -16.09 -12.17
CA THR A 55 5.48 -17.54 -12.23
C THR A 55 4.00 -17.95 -12.24
N PHE A 56 3.67 -18.92 -13.08
CA PHE A 56 2.40 -19.64 -13.09
C PHE A 56 2.29 -20.68 -11.97
N LEU A 57 3.37 -20.98 -11.22
CA LEU A 57 3.35 -22.02 -10.18
C LEU A 57 2.34 -21.78 -9.05
N ALA A 58 2.10 -20.52 -8.65
CA ALA A 58 1.02 -20.21 -7.70
C ALA A 58 -0.38 -20.21 -8.35
N PRO A 59 -0.60 -19.56 -9.51
CA PRO A 59 -1.83 -19.73 -10.29
C PRO A 59 -2.24 -21.19 -10.49
N LEU A 60 -1.32 -22.08 -10.88
CA LEU A 60 -1.54 -23.52 -11.02
C LEU A 60 -1.95 -24.18 -9.70
N PHE A 61 -1.24 -23.89 -8.61
CA PHE A 61 -1.55 -24.47 -7.29
C PHE A 61 -2.93 -24.04 -6.77
N ILE A 62 -3.30 -22.76 -6.94
CA ILE A 62 -4.64 -22.28 -6.55
C ILE A 62 -5.71 -22.86 -7.49
N THR A 63 -5.47 -22.89 -8.81
CA THR A 63 -6.38 -23.47 -9.81
C THR A 63 -6.68 -24.93 -9.52
N PHE A 64 -5.66 -25.74 -9.20
CA PHE A 64 -5.83 -27.12 -8.77
C PHE A 64 -6.79 -27.23 -7.57
N LEU A 65 -6.63 -26.39 -6.55
CA LEU A 65 -7.48 -26.39 -5.36
C LEU A 65 -8.92 -25.91 -5.61
N VAL A 66 -9.14 -24.99 -6.56
CA VAL A 66 -10.49 -24.47 -6.88
C VAL A 66 -11.21 -25.23 -8.00
N SER A 67 -10.50 -26.07 -8.76
CA SER A 67 -11.08 -26.84 -9.88
C SER A 67 -12.36 -27.64 -9.55
N PRO A 68 -12.52 -28.33 -8.40
CA PRO A 68 -13.78 -29.02 -8.08
C PRO A 68 -14.93 -28.07 -7.68
N PHE A 69 -14.64 -26.80 -7.41
CA PHE A 69 -15.66 -25.78 -7.19
C PHE A 69 -16.04 -25.09 -8.51
N ALA A 70 -15.09 -24.93 -9.43
CA ALA A 70 -15.35 -24.41 -10.77
C ALA A 70 -16.40 -25.26 -11.51
N THR A 71 -16.20 -26.56 -11.57
CA THR A 71 -17.15 -27.50 -12.21
C THR A 71 -18.49 -27.56 -11.48
N LEU A 72 -18.52 -27.30 -10.17
CA LEU A 72 -19.77 -27.24 -9.40
C LEU A 72 -20.56 -25.95 -9.67
N LEU A 73 -19.89 -24.81 -9.84
CA LEU A 73 -20.54 -23.55 -10.19
C LEU A 73 -21.00 -23.55 -11.66
N GLU A 74 -20.20 -24.12 -12.56
CA GLU A 74 -20.54 -24.37 -13.97
C GLU A 74 -21.80 -25.25 -14.09
N LEU A 75 -21.88 -26.34 -13.32
CA LEU A 75 -23.05 -27.25 -13.28
C LEU A 75 -24.34 -26.60 -12.74
N PHE A 76 -24.24 -25.53 -11.96
CA PHE A 76 -25.38 -24.77 -11.44
C PHE A 76 -25.64 -23.44 -12.19
N GLU A 77 -24.97 -23.22 -13.34
CA GLU A 77 -25.07 -21.98 -14.13
C GLU A 77 -24.78 -20.71 -13.31
N ILE A 78 -23.95 -20.84 -12.27
CA ILE A 78 -23.63 -19.75 -11.34
C ILE A 78 -22.62 -18.80 -12.01
N ASN A 79 -23.01 -17.53 -12.09
CA ASN A 79 -22.21 -16.43 -12.61
C ASN A 79 -20.71 -16.53 -12.24
N LYS A 80 -19.88 -16.51 -13.28
CA LYS A 80 -18.41 -16.46 -13.31
C LYS A 80 -17.75 -15.67 -12.18
N PHE A 81 -18.32 -14.52 -11.80
CA PHE A 81 -17.80 -13.64 -10.74
C PHE A 81 -17.74 -14.34 -9.37
N TRP A 82 -18.59 -15.33 -9.11
CA TRP A 82 -18.52 -16.11 -7.86
C TRP A 82 -17.21 -16.91 -7.73
N MET A 83 -16.58 -17.32 -8.83
CA MET A 83 -15.28 -17.98 -8.79
C MET A 83 -14.15 -17.04 -8.31
N GLN A 84 -14.26 -15.72 -8.51
CA GLN A 84 -13.30 -14.76 -7.93
C GLN A 84 -13.30 -14.82 -6.40
N TYR A 85 -14.47 -14.98 -5.76
CA TYR A 85 -14.53 -15.21 -4.31
C TYR A 85 -13.93 -16.56 -3.91
N VAL A 86 -14.24 -17.65 -4.62
CA VAL A 86 -13.70 -18.99 -4.34
C VAL A 86 -12.17 -19.01 -4.42
N VAL A 87 -11.59 -18.37 -5.45
CA VAL A 87 -10.14 -18.17 -5.61
C VAL A 87 -9.56 -17.39 -4.43
N ARG A 88 -10.13 -16.23 -4.10
CA ARG A 88 -9.62 -15.36 -3.03
C ARG A 88 -9.77 -15.95 -1.63
N PHE A 89 -10.84 -16.70 -1.36
CA PHE A 89 -10.99 -17.50 -0.15
C PHE A 89 -9.96 -18.64 -0.09
N THR A 90 -9.62 -19.26 -1.22
CA THR A 90 -8.62 -20.35 -1.27
C THR A 90 -7.21 -19.82 -1.00
N ILE A 91 -6.87 -18.65 -1.56
CA ILE A 91 -5.63 -17.92 -1.21
C ILE A 91 -5.60 -17.66 0.31
N ALA A 92 -6.66 -17.07 0.88
CA ALA A 92 -6.75 -16.85 2.33
C ALA A 92 -6.63 -18.14 3.15
N ALA A 93 -7.21 -19.26 2.71
CA ALA A 93 -7.10 -20.55 3.38
C ALA A 93 -5.66 -21.07 3.42
N THR A 94 -4.89 -20.96 2.32
CA THR A 94 -3.49 -21.39 2.26
C THR A 94 -2.58 -20.55 3.15
N VAL A 95 -2.79 -19.23 3.18
CA VAL A 95 -2.06 -18.31 4.08
C VAL A 95 -2.43 -18.59 5.55
N VAL A 96 -3.71 -18.78 5.87
CA VAL A 96 -4.15 -19.08 7.24
C VAL A 96 -3.70 -20.46 7.72
N PHE A 97 -3.54 -21.44 6.83
CA PHE A 97 -2.91 -22.72 7.15
C PHE A 97 -1.45 -22.53 7.61
N ALA A 98 -0.64 -21.82 6.82
CA ALA A 98 0.77 -21.54 7.15
C ALA A 98 0.92 -20.63 8.38
N TRP A 99 0.07 -19.62 8.52
CA TRP A 99 0.01 -18.78 9.73
C TRP A 99 -0.38 -19.60 10.97
N ASN A 100 -1.34 -20.53 10.86
CA ASN A 100 -1.76 -21.38 11.97
C ASN A 100 -0.69 -22.39 12.38
N ARG A 101 0.11 -22.91 11.43
CA ARG A 101 1.32 -23.70 11.70
C ARG A 101 2.29 -22.92 12.60
N LEU A 102 2.70 -21.73 12.16
CA LEU A 102 3.57 -20.83 12.91
C LEU A 102 2.98 -20.47 14.30
N LYS A 103 1.68 -20.15 14.36
CA LYS A 103 0.93 -19.84 15.59
C LYS A 103 0.95 -21.01 16.61
N VAL A 104 0.92 -22.26 16.14
CA VAL A 104 1.03 -23.45 17.02
C VAL A 104 2.45 -23.56 17.58
N THR A 105 3.48 -23.34 16.77
CA THR A 105 4.88 -23.32 17.24
C THR A 105 5.15 -22.18 18.23
N ILE A 106 4.58 -20.98 18.00
CA ILE A 106 4.61 -19.86 18.95
C ILE A 106 3.96 -20.28 20.29
N LEU A 107 2.78 -20.91 20.24
CA LEU A 107 2.07 -21.42 21.42
C LEU A 107 2.91 -22.44 22.21
N HIS A 108 3.59 -23.37 21.55
CA HIS A 108 4.44 -24.36 22.22
C HIS A 108 5.73 -23.74 22.81
N ARG A 109 6.30 -22.73 22.16
CA ARG A 109 7.61 -22.14 22.54
C ARG A 109 7.52 -20.98 23.53
N PHE A 110 6.42 -20.23 23.52
CA PHE A 110 6.22 -19.03 24.35
C PHE A 110 4.97 -19.10 25.26
N GLY A 111 4.08 -20.08 25.04
CA GLY A 111 2.93 -20.38 25.89
C GLY A 111 1.57 -20.05 25.27
N VAL A 112 0.53 -20.71 25.77
CA VAL A 112 -0.85 -20.61 25.25
C VAL A 112 -1.38 -19.17 25.25
N THR A 113 -1.11 -18.40 26.30
CA THR A 113 -1.54 -16.99 26.38
C THR A 113 -0.87 -16.10 25.35
N VAL A 114 0.42 -16.32 25.03
CA VAL A 114 1.10 -15.61 23.92
C VAL A 114 0.46 -15.99 22.58
N GLY A 115 0.14 -17.28 22.37
CA GLY A 115 -0.57 -17.74 21.17
C GLY A 115 -1.97 -17.13 21.01
N VAL A 116 -2.66 -16.82 22.10
CA VAL A 116 -3.96 -16.10 22.09
C VAL A 116 -3.75 -14.61 21.80
N TRP A 117 -2.83 -13.92 22.48
CA TRP A 117 -2.52 -12.51 22.19
C TRP A 117 -2.07 -12.30 20.74
N PHE A 118 -1.20 -13.16 20.22
CA PHE A 118 -0.75 -13.14 18.82
C PHE A 118 -1.91 -13.28 17.83
N MET A 119 -2.87 -14.17 18.13
CA MET A 119 -4.09 -14.34 17.32
C MET A 119 -4.99 -13.10 17.39
N LEU A 120 -5.25 -12.55 18.57
CA LEU A 120 -6.10 -11.35 18.73
C LEU A 120 -5.49 -10.10 18.10
N ILE A 121 -4.18 -9.88 18.26
CA ILE A 121 -3.46 -8.77 17.63
C ILE A 121 -3.56 -8.89 16.10
N THR A 122 -3.23 -10.05 15.54
CA THR A 122 -3.29 -10.25 14.08
C THR A 122 -4.72 -10.11 13.54
N ALA A 123 -5.73 -10.61 14.28
CA ALA A 123 -7.14 -10.52 13.90
C ALA A 123 -7.73 -9.09 13.97
N THR A 124 -7.08 -8.16 14.67
CA THR A 124 -7.51 -6.75 14.77
C THR A 124 -6.75 -5.81 13.83
N GLN A 125 -5.84 -6.32 12.99
CA GLN A 125 -5.02 -5.52 12.06
C GLN A 125 -5.53 -5.58 10.62
N PHE A 126 -5.98 -4.43 10.11
CA PHE A 126 -6.45 -4.26 8.74
C PHE A 126 -5.52 -4.83 7.68
N HIS A 127 -4.30 -4.31 7.54
CA HIS A 127 -3.46 -4.60 6.38
C HIS A 127 -3.17 -6.10 6.22
N PHE A 128 -2.87 -6.81 7.32
CA PHE A 128 -2.65 -8.25 7.25
C PHE A 128 -3.94 -9.02 6.91
N MET A 129 -5.07 -8.73 7.55
CA MET A 129 -6.36 -9.37 7.24
C MET A 129 -6.86 -9.09 5.82
N PHE A 130 -6.66 -7.87 5.32
CA PHE A 130 -7.09 -7.40 4.02
C PHE A 130 -6.30 -8.07 2.89
N TYR A 131 -4.97 -8.04 2.95
CA TYR A 131 -4.13 -8.66 1.92
C TYR A 131 -4.18 -10.19 1.93
N LEU A 132 -4.58 -10.83 3.04
CA LEU A 132 -4.65 -12.30 3.15
C LEU A 132 -5.48 -12.98 2.04
N SER A 133 -6.45 -12.26 1.45
CA SER A 133 -7.32 -12.73 0.38
C SER A 133 -6.95 -12.24 -1.03
N ARG A 134 -5.85 -11.50 -1.18
CA ARG A 134 -5.53 -10.78 -2.42
C ARG A 134 -4.46 -11.51 -3.24
N PRO A 135 -4.64 -11.73 -4.56
CA PRO A 135 -3.71 -12.47 -5.41
C PRO A 135 -2.44 -11.67 -5.78
N LEU A 136 -1.88 -10.91 -4.83
CA LEU A 136 -0.57 -10.28 -4.97
C LEU A 136 0.54 -11.36 -4.99
N PRO A 137 1.62 -11.22 -5.80
CA PRO A 137 2.78 -12.11 -5.74
C PRO A 137 3.34 -12.26 -4.32
N ASN A 138 3.30 -11.19 -3.53
CA ASN A 138 3.78 -11.17 -2.16
C ASN A 138 3.00 -12.16 -1.25
N ILE A 139 1.70 -12.29 -1.51
CA ILE A 139 0.78 -13.15 -0.76
C ILE A 139 0.86 -14.59 -1.25
N MET A 140 1.13 -14.81 -2.54
CA MET A 140 1.47 -16.15 -3.05
C MET A 140 2.76 -16.71 -2.41
N ALA A 141 3.76 -15.86 -2.15
CA ALA A 141 4.99 -16.25 -1.45
C ALA A 141 4.81 -16.43 0.07
N LEU A 142 3.86 -15.71 0.69
CA LEU A 142 3.70 -15.63 2.15
C LEU A 142 3.51 -16.99 2.86
N PRO A 143 2.74 -17.98 2.35
CA PRO A 143 2.67 -19.31 2.94
C PRO A 143 4.03 -20.00 3.09
N LEU A 144 4.91 -19.89 2.08
CA LEU A 144 6.25 -20.47 2.13
C LEU A 144 7.15 -19.74 3.13
N VAL A 145 7.06 -18.41 3.20
CA VAL A 145 7.82 -17.62 4.19
C VAL A 145 7.41 -18.00 5.63
N LEU A 146 6.10 -18.12 5.90
CA LEU A 146 5.59 -18.51 7.23
C LEU A 146 5.95 -19.95 7.60
N LEU A 147 5.93 -20.87 6.63
CA LEU A 147 6.40 -22.25 6.83
C LEU A 147 7.92 -22.34 7.00
N ALA A 148 8.71 -21.54 6.29
CA ALA A 148 10.15 -21.45 6.50
C ALA A 148 10.49 -20.99 7.93
N ILE A 149 9.82 -19.94 8.43
CA ILE A 149 9.96 -19.46 9.81
C ILE A 149 9.52 -20.53 10.83
N ASP A 150 8.42 -21.25 10.56
CA ASP A 150 7.96 -22.39 11.37
C ASP A 150 9.02 -23.52 11.43
N TYR A 151 9.64 -23.86 10.29
CA TYR A 151 10.71 -24.86 10.21
C TYR A 151 12.01 -24.41 10.88
N TRP A 152 12.38 -23.13 10.78
CA TRP A 152 13.53 -22.55 11.48
C TRP A 152 13.33 -22.60 13.01
N LEU A 153 12.15 -22.18 13.49
CA LEU A 153 11.78 -22.27 14.90
C LEU A 153 11.77 -23.72 15.43
N ASN A 154 11.41 -24.70 14.59
CA ASN A 154 11.40 -26.13 14.92
C ASN A 154 12.71 -26.88 14.59
N ARG A 155 13.80 -26.19 14.20
CA ARG A 155 15.10 -26.79 13.81
C ARG A 155 15.04 -27.79 12.66
N ALA A 156 14.01 -27.72 11.82
CA ALA A 156 13.85 -28.58 10.64
C ALA A 156 14.69 -28.06 9.45
N VAL A 157 16.03 -27.99 9.63
CA VAL A 157 16.99 -27.30 8.72
C VAL A 157 16.73 -27.61 7.24
N LYS A 158 16.58 -28.88 6.86
CA LYS A 158 16.33 -29.25 5.44
C LYS A 158 15.04 -28.62 4.89
N ARG A 159 13.96 -28.62 5.68
CA ARG A 159 12.67 -28.02 5.28
C ARG A 159 12.73 -26.50 5.26
N PHE A 160 13.45 -25.88 6.19
CA PHE A 160 13.74 -24.44 6.15
C PHE A 160 14.47 -24.06 4.86
N VAL A 161 15.58 -24.74 4.53
CA VAL A 161 16.37 -24.45 3.31
C VAL A 161 15.54 -24.62 2.04
N VAL A 162 14.82 -25.73 1.87
CA VAL A 162 13.98 -25.98 0.68
C VAL A 162 12.82 -24.98 0.59
N CYS A 163 12.14 -24.68 1.70
CA CYS A 163 10.99 -23.78 1.71
C CYS A 163 11.39 -22.31 1.49
N SER A 164 12.55 -21.89 2.03
CA SER A 164 13.15 -20.58 1.74
C SER A 164 13.62 -20.48 0.30
N GLY A 165 14.28 -21.51 -0.22
CA GLY A 165 14.67 -21.58 -1.64
C GLY A 165 13.46 -21.44 -2.57
N ALA A 166 12.36 -22.14 -2.27
CA ALA A 166 11.13 -22.05 -3.04
C ALA A 166 10.49 -20.65 -2.98
N ALA A 167 10.53 -19.98 -1.83
CA ALA A 167 10.03 -18.60 -1.70
C ALA A 167 10.87 -17.60 -2.50
N ILE A 168 12.21 -17.76 -2.49
CA ILE A 168 13.16 -16.85 -3.14
C ILE A 168 13.23 -17.07 -4.67
N ILE A 169 13.38 -18.32 -5.11
CA ILE A 169 13.67 -18.67 -6.52
C ILE A 169 12.42 -18.60 -7.40
N LEU A 170 11.26 -18.97 -6.86
CA LEU A 170 10.02 -19.06 -7.65
C LEU A 170 9.22 -17.75 -7.64
N PHE A 171 9.28 -16.97 -6.54
CA PHE A 171 8.29 -15.91 -6.30
C PHE A 171 8.84 -14.50 -6.13
N ARG A 172 9.84 -14.30 -5.24
CA ARG A 172 10.30 -12.97 -4.81
C ARG A 172 11.74 -13.01 -4.24
N ALA A 173 12.70 -12.51 -5.01
CA ALA A 173 14.12 -12.58 -4.72
C ALA A 173 14.52 -11.79 -3.45
N GLU A 174 13.82 -10.71 -3.09
CA GLU A 174 14.14 -9.90 -1.90
C GLU A 174 14.02 -10.69 -0.59
N LEU A 175 13.29 -11.82 -0.60
CA LEU A 175 13.16 -12.72 0.54
C LEU A 175 14.52 -13.33 0.94
N ALA A 176 15.52 -13.27 0.06
CA ALA A 176 16.91 -13.55 0.40
C ALA A 176 17.43 -12.65 1.54
N MET A 177 16.96 -11.41 1.68
CA MET A 177 17.31 -10.56 2.82
C MET A 177 16.76 -11.12 4.13
N LEU A 178 15.43 -11.33 4.23
CA LEU A 178 14.82 -11.82 5.48
C LEU A 178 15.23 -13.26 5.83
N LEU A 179 15.16 -14.18 4.87
CA LEU A 179 15.43 -15.60 5.09
C LEU A 179 16.94 -15.89 5.12
N GLY A 180 17.75 -15.12 4.38
CA GLY A 180 19.20 -15.14 4.48
C GLY A 180 19.70 -14.65 5.82
N LEU A 181 19.08 -13.64 6.44
CA LEU A 181 19.39 -13.24 7.83
C LEU A 181 19.13 -14.36 8.85
N TYR A 182 18.04 -15.14 8.70
CA TYR A 182 17.80 -16.32 9.54
C TYR A 182 18.79 -17.46 9.31
N LEU A 183 19.23 -17.66 8.06
CA LEU A 183 20.24 -18.64 7.71
C LEU A 183 21.63 -18.24 8.25
N LEU A 184 22.01 -16.97 8.07
CA LEU A 184 23.24 -16.38 8.60
C LEU A 184 23.28 -16.43 10.13
N TYR A 185 22.14 -16.18 10.80
CA TYR A 185 22.01 -16.37 12.24
C TYR A 185 22.34 -17.82 12.65
N ASP A 186 21.73 -18.81 12.01
CA ASP A 186 21.94 -20.22 12.37
C ASP A 186 23.34 -20.74 11.94
N LEU A 187 24.00 -20.13 10.95
CA LEU A 187 25.40 -20.35 10.62
C LEU A 187 26.36 -19.72 11.66
N TYR A 188 26.16 -18.46 12.02
CA TYR A 188 26.99 -17.73 13.00
C TYR A 188 26.99 -18.41 14.37
N TYR A 189 25.82 -18.87 14.84
CA TYR A 189 25.68 -19.66 16.07
C TYR A 189 25.96 -21.16 15.88
N GLN A 190 26.58 -21.57 14.76
CA GLN A 190 27.02 -22.94 14.45
C GLN A 190 25.95 -24.04 14.60
N ARG A 191 24.67 -23.68 14.38
CA ARG A 191 23.52 -24.60 14.45
C ARG A 191 23.34 -25.41 13.16
N VAL A 192 23.95 -24.94 12.07
CA VAL A 192 23.99 -25.60 10.76
C VAL A 192 25.44 -25.62 10.29
N SER A 193 25.92 -26.77 9.80
CA SER A 193 27.24 -26.87 9.19
C SER A 193 27.16 -26.63 7.68
N LEU A 194 28.11 -25.86 7.14
CA LEU A 194 28.17 -25.49 5.71
C LEU A 194 28.06 -26.70 4.75
N PRO A 195 28.71 -27.86 4.99
CA PRO A 195 28.56 -29.02 4.10
C PRO A 195 27.15 -29.61 4.07
N VAL A 196 26.40 -29.55 5.18
CA VAL A 196 25.01 -30.03 5.25
C VAL A 196 24.06 -29.04 4.60
N LEU A 197 24.34 -27.74 4.74
CA LEU A 197 23.64 -26.68 4.03
C LEU A 197 23.80 -26.84 2.51
N LEU A 198 25.04 -26.87 1.99
CA LEU A 198 25.32 -26.94 0.55
C LEU A 198 24.76 -28.22 -0.09
N ARG A 199 24.91 -29.38 0.57
CA ARG A 199 24.30 -30.66 0.13
C ARG A 199 22.76 -30.65 0.10
N THR A 200 22.10 -29.67 0.71
CA THR A 200 20.65 -29.49 0.64
C THR A 200 20.26 -28.36 -0.30
N ALA A 201 20.97 -27.23 -0.24
CA ALA A 201 20.67 -26.01 -0.98
C ALA A 201 20.97 -26.14 -2.48
N ILE A 202 22.08 -26.77 -2.86
CA ILE A 202 22.46 -26.87 -4.30
C ILE A 202 21.46 -27.77 -5.06
N PRO A 203 21.14 -29.01 -4.62
CA PRO A 203 20.16 -29.83 -5.34
C PRO A 203 18.75 -29.24 -5.32
N ALA A 204 18.36 -28.60 -4.21
CA ALA A 204 17.06 -27.91 -4.13
C ALA A 204 17.01 -26.70 -5.07
N GLY A 205 18.05 -25.87 -5.11
CA GLY A 205 18.13 -24.71 -5.98
C GLY A 205 18.06 -25.09 -7.46
N ILE A 206 18.86 -26.08 -7.89
CA ILE A 206 18.83 -26.59 -9.27
C ILE A 206 17.42 -27.14 -9.61
N GLY A 207 16.82 -27.94 -8.73
CA GLY A 207 15.47 -28.48 -8.94
C GLY A 207 14.37 -27.42 -8.97
N LEU A 208 14.51 -26.34 -8.18
CA LEU A 208 13.56 -25.22 -8.17
C LEU A 208 13.70 -24.33 -9.40
N VAL A 209 14.93 -24.00 -9.82
CA VAL A 209 15.19 -23.26 -11.08
C VAL A 209 14.68 -24.06 -12.27
N ALA A 210 14.97 -25.36 -12.35
CA ALA A 210 14.45 -26.23 -13.40
C ALA A 210 12.91 -26.28 -13.41
N LEU A 211 12.26 -26.26 -12.25
CA LEU A 211 10.79 -26.23 -12.14
C LEU A 211 10.18 -24.93 -12.66
N THR A 212 10.67 -23.76 -12.24
CA THR A 212 10.16 -22.47 -12.74
C THR A 212 10.47 -22.31 -14.23
N VAL A 213 11.69 -22.60 -14.68
CA VAL A 213 12.03 -22.50 -16.11
C VAL A 213 11.15 -23.43 -16.96
N ALA A 214 10.96 -24.70 -16.58
CA ALA A 214 10.17 -25.64 -17.37
C ALA A 214 8.66 -25.31 -17.41
N VAL A 215 8.10 -24.84 -16.29
CA VAL A 215 6.67 -24.48 -16.21
C VAL A 215 6.41 -23.13 -16.84
N ASP A 216 7.17 -22.11 -16.48
CA ASP A 216 6.88 -20.73 -16.88
C ASP A 216 7.22 -20.50 -18.35
N SER A 217 8.28 -21.11 -18.89
CA SER A 217 8.59 -21.01 -20.33
C SER A 217 7.49 -21.60 -21.23
N PHE A 218 6.69 -22.54 -20.73
CA PHE A 218 5.54 -23.09 -21.45
C PHE A 218 4.40 -22.06 -21.54
N PHE A 219 3.99 -21.46 -20.42
CA PHE A 219 2.90 -20.46 -20.40
C PHE A 219 3.29 -19.14 -21.07
N TRP A 220 4.56 -18.73 -20.97
CA TRP A 220 5.08 -17.53 -21.62
C TRP A 220 5.57 -17.75 -23.07
N ARG A 221 5.51 -18.99 -23.59
CA ARG A 221 5.92 -19.37 -24.96
C ARG A 221 7.39 -19.05 -25.34
N ARG A 222 8.24 -18.63 -24.40
CA ARG A 222 9.69 -18.37 -24.59
C ARG A 222 10.49 -18.85 -23.39
N LEU A 223 11.75 -19.24 -23.59
CA LEU A 223 12.63 -19.69 -22.49
C LEU A 223 12.91 -18.55 -21.52
N LEU A 224 12.46 -18.66 -20.27
CA LEU A 224 12.70 -17.64 -19.23
C LEU A 224 12.68 -18.19 -17.80
N TRP A 225 13.22 -17.41 -16.87
CA TRP A 225 13.04 -17.57 -15.42
C TRP A 225 12.43 -16.26 -14.90
N PRO A 226 11.14 -16.21 -14.49
CA PRO A 226 10.44 -14.94 -14.27
C PRO A 226 11.12 -14.08 -13.21
N GLU A 227 11.54 -14.69 -12.11
CA GLU A 227 12.12 -13.95 -10.99
C GLU A 227 13.53 -13.41 -11.29
N ALA A 228 14.26 -13.99 -12.26
CA ALA A 228 15.52 -13.42 -12.72
C ALA A 228 15.31 -12.16 -13.58
N GLU A 229 14.29 -12.15 -14.45
CA GLU A 229 13.91 -10.97 -15.24
C GLU A 229 13.35 -9.86 -14.34
N VAL A 230 12.49 -10.22 -13.37
CA VAL A 230 12.01 -9.31 -12.32
C VAL A 230 13.17 -8.71 -11.52
N PHE A 231 14.13 -9.53 -11.10
CA PHE A 231 15.30 -9.06 -10.36
C PHE A 231 16.15 -8.10 -11.20
N TRP A 232 16.40 -8.42 -12.47
CA TRP A 232 17.14 -7.58 -13.41
C TRP A 232 16.46 -6.22 -13.63
N PHE A 233 15.18 -6.22 -13.97
CA PHE A 233 14.38 -5.01 -14.22
C PHE A 233 14.32 -4.09 -13.00
N ASN A 234 14.05 -4.64 -11.81
CA ASN A 234 13.85 -3.82 -10.61
C ASN A 234 15.18 -3.40 -9.95
N THR A 235 16.20 -4.28 -9.95
CA THR A 235 17.42 -4.10 -9.13
C THR A 235 18.60 -3.58 -9.94
N ILE A 236 18.69 -3.91 -11.23
CA ILE A 236 19.85 -3.59 -12.08
C ILE A 236 19.52 -2.44 -13.05
N GLN A 237 18.31 -2.42 -13.62
CA GLN A 237 17.82 -1.30 -14.42
C GLN A 237 17.19 -0.17 -13.57
N ASN A 238 16.96 -0.40 -12.26
CA ASN A 238 16.37 0.53 -11.29
C ASN A 238 14.98 1.12 -11.67
N ARG A 239 14.30 0.59 -12.69
CA ARG A 239 12.99 1.03 -13.20
C ARG A 239 11.89 1.10 -12.12
N SER A 240 12.04 0.39 -11.01
CA SER A 240 11.13 0.50 -9.85
C SER A 240 10.96 1.94 -9.32
N ALA A 241 11.93 2.83 -9.52
CA ALA A 241 11.86 4.23 -9.09
C ALA A 241 10.82 5.08 -9.83
N GLU A 242 10.42 4.66 -11.04
CA GLU A 242 9.40 5.34 -11.87
C GLU A 242 8.01 5.31 -11.21
N TRP A 243 7.76 4.28 -10.39
CA TRP A 243 6.52 4.11 -9.62
C TRP A 243 6.56 4.91 -8.29
N GLY A 244 7.20 6.07 -8.31
CA GLY A 244 7.41 6.96 -7.18
C GLY A 244 8.49 6.50 -6.20
N THR A 245 9.18 7.46 -5.59
CA THR A 245 10.19 7.21 -4.53
C THR A 245 9.73 7.79 -3.19
N SER A 246 10.36 7.37 -2.08
CA SER A 246 10.04 7.92 -0.76
C SER A 246 11.22 7.87 0.22
N PRO A 247 11.23 8.69 1.30
CA PRO A 247 12.36 8.78 2.23
C PRO A 247 12.73 7.44 2.91
N PHE A 248 14.00 7.31 3.32
CA PHE A 248 14.52 6.11 4.00
C PHE A 248 13.64 5.66 5.19
N LEU A 249 13.20 6.60 6.04
CA LEU A 249 12.41 6.31 7.24
C LEU A 249 10.91 6.05 6.97
N TRP A 250 10.43 6.08 5.73
CA TRP A 250 9.01 5.92 5.38
C TRP A 250 8.38 4.64 5.96
N TYR A 251 9.12 3.52 5.99
CA TYR A 251 8.63 2.30 6.63
C TYR A 251 8.40 2.46 8.14
N VAL A 252 9.16 3.31 8.81
CA VAL A 252 9.12 3.53 10.27
C VAL A 252 7.99 4.51 10.65
N TYR A 253 7.90 5.67 9.99
CA TYR A 253 6.89 6.69 10.35
C TYR A 253 5.54 6.48 9.64
N SER A 254 5.51 5.84 8.46
CA SER A 254 4.30 5.72 7.65
C SER A 254 3.78 4.29 7.50
N ALA A 255 4.62 3.33 7.12
CA ALA A 255 4.13 1.98 6.80
C ALA A 255 3.81 1.15 8.05
N LEU A 256 4.74 1.02 9.00
CA LEU A 256 4.55 0.19 10.20
C LEU A 256 3.41 0.67 11.12
N PRO A 257 3.21 1.98 11.37
CA PRO A 257 2.07 2.46 12.16
C PRO A 257 0.73 2.15 11.49
N ARG A 258 0.62 2.34 10.17
CA ARG A 258 -0.57 1.95 9.39
C ARG A 258 -0.78 0.43 9.40
N ALA A 259 0.28 -0.36 9.22
CA ALA A 259 0.22 -1.82 9.18
C ALA A 259 -0.21 -2.46 10.51
N MET A 260 0.38 -2.01 11.63
CA MET A 260 0.23 -2.64 12.94
C MET A 260 -0.81 -1.97 13.85
N GLY A 261 -1.21 -0.74 13.54
CA GLY A 261 -2.03 0.08 14.42
C GLY A 261 -1.35 0.32 15.78
N LEU A 262 -2.16 0.37 16.84
CA LEU A 262 -1.70 0.59 18.22
C LEU A 262 -0.80 -0.54 18.74
N SER A 263 -0.75 -1.70 18.07
CA SER A 263 0.14 -2.79 18.46
C SER A 263 1.63 -2.49 18.25
N ILE A 264 1.99 -1.48 17.44
CA ILE A 264 3.40 -1.10 17.21
C ILE A 264 4.12 -0.70 18.51
N VAL A 265 3.42 -0.02 19.42
CA VAL A 265 3.96 0.45 20.72
C VAL A 265 4.45 -0.72 21.59
N PHE A 266 3.86 -1.90 21.43
CA PHE A 266 4.22 -3.10 22.19
C PHE A 266 5.42 -3.87 21.58
N VAL A 267 5.88 -3.53 20.38
CA VAL A 267 7.03 -4.19 19.71
C VAL A 267 8.36 -3.91 20.43
N PRO A 268 8.80 -2.65 20.67
CA PRO A 268 10.03 -2.38 21.40
C PRO A 268 9.94 -2.87 22.86
N LEU A 269 8.77 -2.74 23.49
CA LEU A 269 8.53 -3.26 24.84
C LEU A 269 8.67 -4.80 24.88
N GLY A 270 8.21 -5.51 23.85
CA GLY A 270 8.36 -6.96 23.72
C GLY A 270 9.82 -7.37 23.57
N LEU A 271 10.56 -6.69 22.68
CA LEU A 271 12.01 -6.88 22.50
C LEU A 271 12.79 -6.62 23.80
N TYR A 272 12.40 -5.60 24.58
CA TYR A 272 13.00 -5.31 25.88
C TYR A 272 12.70 -6.43 26.90
N LEU A 273 11.42 -6.74 27.14
CA LEU A 273 10.95 -7.62 28.22
C LEU A 273 11.21 -9.12 27.98
N GLU A 274 11.31 -9.57 26.73
CA GLU A 274 11.47 -10.99 26.38
C GLU A 274 12.72 -11.20 25.50
N THR A 275 13.82 -11.62 26.12
CA THR A 275 15.08 -11.84 25.40
C THR A 275 14.99 -12.99 24.39
N ARG A 276 14.12 -13.99 24.60
CA ARG A 276 14.03 -15.18 23.76
C ARG A 276 13.50 -14.90 22.35
N ILE A 277 12.68 -13.86 22.18
CA ILE A 277 12.16 -13.46 20.85
C ILE A 277 13.15 -12.60 20.04
N ARG A 278 14.22 -12.05 20.63
CA ARG A 278 15.18 -11.20 19.90
C ARG A 278 15.79 -11.93 18.70
N SER A 279 16.09 -13.22 18.85
CA SER A 279 16.58 -14.07 17.75
C SER A 279 15.59 -14.25 16.59
N LEU A 280 14.29 -14.07 16.84
CA LEU A 280 13.24 -14.13 15.82
C LEU A 280 12.97 -12.75 15.21
N VAL A 281 12.94 -11.69 16.03
CA VAL A 281 12.40 -10.39 15.63
C VAL A 281 13.47 -9.40 15.16
N VAL A 282 14.71 -9.49 15.64
CA VAL A 282 15.81 -8.62 15.15
C VAL A 282 16.08 -8.80 13.65
N PRO A 283 16.10 -10.02 13.07
CA PRO A 283 16.17 -10.21 11.62
C PRO A 283 15.04 -9.49 10.85
N ALA A 284 13.84 -9.38 11.43
CA ALA A 284 12.73 -8.65 10.80
C ALA A 284 12.94 -7.12 10.83
N VAL A 285 13.49 -6.59 11.92
CA VAL A 285 13.88 -5.16 12.01
C VAL A 285 14.98 -4.85 10.99
N VAL A 286 16.02 -5.69 10.92
CA VAL A 286 17.13 -5.51 9.97
C VAL A 286 16.64 -5.64 8.52
N PHE A 287 15.74 -6.58 8.23
CA PHE A 287 15.10 -6.69 6.91
C PHE A 287 14.37 -5.40 6.50
N VAL A 288 13.57 -4.79 7.39
CA VAL A 288 12.89 -3.52 7.10
C VAL A 288 13.91 -2.39 6.88
N LEU A 289 15.00 -2.34 7.67
CA LEU A 289 16.05 -1.33 7.51
C LEU A 289 16.86 -1.50 6.22
N LEU A 290 17.09 -2.73 5.75
CA LEU A 290 17.71 -2.99 4.45
C LEU A 290 16.77 -2.63 3.30
N PHE A 291 15.47 -2.95 3.42
CA PHE A 291 14.47 -2.57 2.42
C PHE A 291 14.21 -1.06 2.39
N SER A 292 14.42 -0.34 3.49
CA SER A 292 14.41 1.13 3.56
C SER A 292 15.46 1.79 2.64
N CYS A 293 16.52 1.09 2.23
CA CYS A 293 17.52 1.62 1.30
C CYS A 293 17.01 1.73 -0.16
N LEU A 294 15.98 0.99 -0.54
CA LEU A 294 15.45 1.01 -1.92
C LEU A 294 14.62 2.28 -2.16
N PRO A 295 14.76 3.01 -3.30
CA PRO A 295 14.07 4.28 -3.52
C PRO A 295 12.54 4.16 -3.44
N HIS A 296 11.98 3.24 -4.23
CA HIS A 296 10.57 2.88 -4.24
C HIS A 296 10.21 1.98 -3.04
N LYS A 297 9.06 2.24 -2.41
CA LYS A 297 8.65 1.58 -1.15
C LYS A 297 7.13 1.37 -1.08
N GLU A 298 6.74 0.19 -0.62
CA GLU A 298 5.33 -0.18 -0.46
C GLU A 298 5.11 -1.03 0.78
N LEU A 299 3.97 -0.83 1.45
CA LEU A 299 3.61 -1.55 2.66
C LEU A 299 3.55 -3.09 2.43
N ARG A 300 3.24 -3.55 1.21
CA ARG A 300 3.19 -4.97 0.86
C ARG A 300 4.56 -5.67 0.79
N PHE A 301 5.66 -4.96 0.52
CA PHE A 301 6.99 -5.59 0.47
C PHE A 301 7.43 -6.10 1.84
N ILE A 302 7.09 -5.37 2.92
CA ILE A 302 7.46 -5.74 4.29
C ILE A 302 6.43 -6.62 5.02
N ILE A 303 5.37 -7.10 4.36
CA ILE A 303 4.26 -7.83 5.01
C ILE A 303 4.72 -9.08 5.78
N TYR A 304 5.80 -9.72 5.31
CA TYR A 304 6.46 -10.86 5.96
C TYR A 304 6.91 -10.59 7.41
N ALA A 305 7.18 -9.32 7.73
CA ALA A 305 7.61 -8.90 9.05
C ALA A 305 6.45 -8.73 10.05
N PHE A 306 5.21 -8.52 9.60
CA PHE A 306 4.09 -8.22 10.52
C PHE A 306 3.80 -9.36 11.51
N PRO A 307 3.77 -10.65 11.10
CA PRO A 307 3.62 -11.76 12.06
C PRO A 307 4.79 -11.86 13.06
N LEU A 308 5.98 -11.39 12.69
CA LEU A 308 7.16 -11.42 13.55
C LEU A 308 7.09 -10.30 14.61
N PHE A 309 6.69 -9.08 14.21
CA PHE A 309 6.42 -7.98 15.14
C PHE A 309 5.20 -8.26 16.03
N ASN A 310 4.17 -8.96 15.52
CA ASN A 310 3.02 -9.41 16.32
C ASN A 310 3.41 -10.38 17.43
N VAL A 311 4.46 -11.21 17.26
CA VAL A 311 5.00 -12.04 18.36
C VAL A 311 5.64 -11.17 19.44
N ALA A 312 6.32 -10.07 19.09
CA ALA A 312 6.84 -9.13 20.07
C ALA A 312 5.72 -8.44 20.86
N ALA A 313 4.73 -7.88 20.16
CA ALA A 313 3.57 -7.25 20.77
C ALA A 313 2.78 -8.23 21.68
N ALA A 314 2.61 -9.49 21.25
CA ALA A 314 1.95 -10.54 22.04
C ALA A 314 2.73 -10.91 23.31
N CYS A 315 4.07 -10.99 23.24
CA CYS A 315 4.91 -11.23 24.42
C CYS A 315 4.82 -10.09 25.44
N ALA A 316 4.81 -8.83 24.98
CA ALA A 316 4.63 -7.66 25.84
C ALA A 316 3.24 -7.67 26.51
N CYS A 317 2.16 -7.84 25.74
CA CYS A 317 0.79 -7.88 26.26
C CYS A 317 0.62 -9.03 27.28
N ASN A 318 1.17 -10.21 26.99
CA ASN A 318 1.18 -11.33 27.92
C ASN A 318 1.93 -11.02 29.23
N ARG A 319 3.10 -10.37 29.15
CA ARG A 319 3.91 -10.01 30.32
C ARG A 319 3.21 -8.97 31.21
N LEU A 320 2.51 -8.01 30.62
CA LEU A 320 1.69 -7.04 31.35
C LEU A 320 0.45 -7.72 31.97
N TRP A 321 -0.26 -8.54 31.19
CA TRP A 321 -1.45 -9.27 31.63
C TRP A 321 -1.21 -10.19 32.84
N ILE A 322 -0.05 -10.87 32.89
CA ILE A 322 0.34 -11.73 34.01
C ILE A 322 0.67 -10.91 35.27
N ASN A 323 1.28 -9.73 35.11
CA ASN A 323 1.68 -8.88 36.23
C ASN A 323 0.54 -7.99 36.79
N ARG A 324 -0.65 -7.99 36.19
CA ARG A 324 -1.77 -7.06 36.50
C ARG A 324 -2.17 -6.96 37.98
N GLN A 325 -1.97 -8.02 38.78
CA GLN A 325 -2.32 -8.03 40.21
C GLN A 325 -1.21 -7.50 41.14
N LYS A 326 -0.04 -7.12 40.62
CA LYS A 326 1.11 -6.70 41.44
C LYS A 326 1.13 -5.21 41.81
N SER A 327 0.39 -4.38 41.08
CA SER A 327 0.32 -2.92 41.29
C SER A 327 -0.86 -2.37 40.50
N LEU A 328 -1.46 -1.27 40.97
CA LEU A 328 -2.48 -0.51 40.23
C LEU A 328 -1.96 -0.03 38.87
N TRP A 329 -0.67 0.29 38.75
CA TRP A 329 -0.04 0.64 37.47
C TRP A 329 -0.02 -0.54 36.49
N ASN A 330 0.33 -1.74 36.95
CA ASN A 330 0.26 -2.95 36.13
C ASN A 330 -1.19 -3.32 35.77
N LYS A 331 -2.15 -3.02 36.65
CA LYS A 331 -3.59 -3.18 36.36
C LYS A 331 -4.03 -2.21 35.24
N PHE A 332 -3.65 -0.94 35.32
CA PHE A 332 -3.87 0.06 34.28
C PHE A 332 -3.25 -0.36 32.95
N LEU A 333 -1.96 -0.72 32.92
CA LEU A 333 -1.29 -1.21 31.70
C LEU A 333 -1.97 -2.47 31.12
N SER A 334 -2.54 -3.34 31.97
CA SER A 334 -3.31 -4.51 31.49
C SER A 334 -4.66 -4.13 30.85
N PHE A 335 -5.26 -3.00 31.23
CA PHE A 335 -6.41 -2.42 30.53
C PHE A 335 -5.97 -1.75 29.23
N VAL A 336 -4.83 -1.08 29.17
CA VAL A 336 -4.26 -0.54 27.92
C VAL A 336 -4.03 -1.68 26.90
N CYS A 337 -3.55 -2.85 27.35
CA CYS A 337 -3.44 -4.04 26.49
C CYS A 337 -4.80 -4.53 25.92
N ILE A 338 -5.92 -4.31 26.59
CA ILE A 338 -7.26 -4.61 26.03
C ILE A 338 -7.74 -3.46 25.12
N GLY A 339 -7.60 -2.22 25.58
CA GLY A 339 -8.00 -1.02 24.84
C GLY A 339 -7.33 -0.91 23.47
N HIS A 340 -6.07 -1.33 23.34
CA HIS A 340 -5.37 -1.32 22.05
C HIS A 340 -6.00 -2.28 21.02
N LEU A 341 -6.58 -3.40 21.44
CA LEU A 341 -7.30 -4.31 20.53
C LEU A 341 -8.60 -3.65 20.03
N PHE A 342 -9.32 -2.96 20.91
CA PHE A 342 -10.52 -2.22 20.53
C PHE A 342 -10.21 -1.05 19.58
N GLY A 343 -9.17 -0.27 19.88
CA GLY A 343 -8.69 0.80 19.01
C GLY A 343 -8.19 0.29 17.65
N ASN A 344 -7.50 -0.85 17.62
CA ASN A 344 -7.15 -1.56 16.38
C ASN A 344 -8.40 -1.99 15.59
N THR A 345 -9.44 -2.50 16.24
CA THR A 345 -10.71 -2.84 15.58
C THR A 345 -11.38 -1.59 14.98
N LEU A 346 -11.43 -0.47 15.71
CA LEU A 346 -11.98 0.79 15.17
C LEU A 346 -11.18 1.30 13.98
N LEU A 347 -9.84 1.32 14.08
CA LEU A 347 -8.94 1.68 12.97
C LEU A 347 -9.14 0.75 11.77
N THR A 348 -9.33 -0.55 12.02
CA THR A 348 -9.54 -1.54 10.95
C THR A 348 -10.89 -1.39 10.27
N MET A 349 -11.96 -1.09 11.01
CA MET A 349 -13.25 -0.74 10.41
C MET A 349 -13.14 0.54 9.57
N PHE A 350 -12.48 1.58 10.07
CA PHE A 350 -12.25 2.83 9.32
C PHE A 350 -11.48 2.60 8.01
N LEU A 351 -10.33 1.90 8.08
CA LEU A 351 -9.52 1.59 6.90
C LEU A 351 -10.25 0.68 5.91
N LEU A 352 -11.09 -0.25 6.39
CA LEU A 352 -11.91 -1.10 5.52
C LEU A 352 -12.99 -0.30 4.77
N LEU A 353 -13.65 0.66 5.42
CA LEU A 353 -14.60 1.57 4.77
C LEU A 353 -13.91 2.38 3.65
N VAL A 354 -12.75 2.98 3.94
CA VAL A 354 -11.95 3.72 2.94
C VAL A 354 -11.48 2.81 1.80
N ALA A 355 -11.02 1.59 2.10
CA ALA A 355 -10.60 0.65 1.07
C ALA A 355 -11.75 0.19 0.17
N GLY A 356 -13.01 0.22 0.64
CA GLY A 356 -14.19 -0.02 -0.19
C GLY A 356 -14.34 0.99 -1.34
N THR A 357 -13.99 2.25 -1.12
CA THR A 357 -14.07 3.33 -2.13
C THR A 357 -12.91 3.36 -3.14
N ASN A 358 -11.97 2.41 -3.07
CA ASN A 358 -10.77 2.39 -3.93
C ASN A 358 -10.91 1.53 -5.20
N TYR A 359 -12.12 1.02 -5.48
CA TYR A 359 -12.41 0.11 -6.59
C TYR A 359 -13.51 0.60 -7.56
N PRO A 360 -13.43 1.83 -8.09
CA PRO A 360 -14.47 2.38 -8.96
C PRO A 360 -14.68 1.56 -10.24
N GLY A 361 -13.64 1.03 -10.89
CA GLY A 361 -13.79 0.23 -12.13
C GLY A 361 -14.59 -1.05 -11.92
N GLY A 362 -14.37 -1.73 -10.80
CA GLY A 362 -15.16 -2.90 -10.41
C GLY A 362 -16.63 -2.56 -10.12
N VAL A 363 -16.89 -1.40 -9.51
CA VAL A 363 -18.24 -0.89 -9.33
C VAL A 363 -18.87 -0.48 -10.67
N ALA A 364 -18.11 0.14 -11.58
CA ALA A 364 -18.57 0.58 -12.89
C ALA A 364 -19.01 -0.61 -13.77
N ILE A 365 -18.16 -1.64 -13.93
CA ILE A 365 -18.54 -2.84 -14.68
C ILE A 365 -19.74 -3.56 -14.03
N SER A 366 -19.87 -3.54 -12.71
CA SER A 366 -21.03 -4.12 -12.00
C SER A 366 -22.32 -3.32 -12.15
N ARG A 367 -22.25 -1.99 -12.34
CA ARG A 367 -23.41 -1.14 -12.64
C ARG A 367 -23.79 -1.22 -14.12
N PHE A 368 -22.81 -1.20 -15.02
CA PHE A 368 -23.00 -1.43 -16.47
C PHE A 368 -23.82 -2.71 -16.75
N HIS A 369 -23.42 -3.86 -16.19
CA HIS A 369 -24.20 -5.11 -16.33
C HIS A 369 -25.64 -5.04 -15.81
N ARG A 370 -25.98 -4.07 -14.96
CA ARG A 370 -27.36 -3.84 -14.47
C ARG A 370 -28.14 -2.87 -15.34
N LEU A 371 -27.47 -1.87 -15.93
CA LEU A 371 -28.06 -0.92 -16.88
C LEU A 371 -28.39 -1.63 -18.20
N ALA A 372 -27.44 -2.41 -18.71
CA ALA A 372 -27.52 -3.12 -19.98
C ALA A 372 -28.18 -4.52 -19.88
N ALA A 373 -28.82 -4.86 -18.76
CA ALA A 373 -29.25 -6.22 -18.42
C ALA A 373 -30.31 -6.86 -19.36
N GLY A 374 -30.89 -6.10 -20.29
CA GLY A 374 -31.84 -6.57 -21.30
C GLY A 374 -31.33 -6.47 -22.74
N GLU A 375 -30.05 -6.14 -22.95
CA GLU A 375 -29.45 -5.87 -24.26
C GLU A 375 -28.48 -7.00 -24.66
N THR A 376 -28.49 -7.40 -25.94
CA THR A 376 -27.73 -8.52 -26.50
C THR A 376 -26.67 -8.04 -27.49
N ASN A 377 -25.56 -8.78 -27.64
CA ASN A 377 -24.49 -8.47 -28.59
C ASN A 377 -23.82 -7.09 -28.39
N ILE A 378 -23.69 -6.66 -27.13
CA ILE A 378 -23.15 -5.35 -26.75
C ILE A 378 -21.63 -5.35 -26.87
N SER A 379 -21.09 -4.27 -27.41
CA SER A 379 -19.67 -3.93 -27.35
C SER A 379 -19.40 -2.86 -26.29
N VAL A 380 -18.47 -3.12 -25.36
CA VAL A 380 -18.06 -2.18 -24.31
C VAL A 380 -16.54 -1.98 -24.32
N HIS A 381 -16.11 -0.73 -24.30
CA HIS A 381 -14.72 -0.36 -24.06
C HIS A 381 -14.48 -0.07 -22.57
N ILE A 382 -13.38 -0.60 -22.06
CA ILE A 382 -12.92 -0.48 -20.67
C ILE A 382 -11.61 0.30 -20.69
N ASP A 383 -11.61 1.52 -20.17
CA ASP A 383 -10.40 2.34 -20.11
C ASP A 383 -9.37 1.83 -19.08
N ASN A 384 -8.16 2.38 -19.16
CA ASN A 384 -7.04 2.04 -18.28
C ASN A 384 -7.40 2.21 -16.80
N LEU A 385 -8.06 3.32 -16.41
CA LEU A 385 -8.47 3.53 -15.02
C LEU A 385 -9.48 2.48 -14.55
N SER A 386 -10.46 2.10 -15.38
CA SER A 386 -11.41 1.03 -15.08
C SER A 386 -10.69 -0.32 -14.90
N ALA A 387 -9.82 -0.67 -15.84
CA ALA A 387 -9.02 -1.90 -15.80
C ALA A 387 -8.16 -1.98 -14.53
N GLN A 388 -7.41 -0.93 -14.20
CA GLN A 388 -6.56 -0.88 -13.01
C GLN A 388 -7.33 -0.87 -11.68
N SER A 389 -8.60 -0.45 -11.69
CA SER A 389 -9.39 -0.19 -10.47
C SER A 389 -10.56 -1.14 -10.22
N GLY A 390 -10.61 -2.30 -10.88
CA GLY A 390 -11.43 -3.42 -10.39
C GLY A 390 -12.03 -4.34 -11.44
N VAL A 391 -11.87 -4.05 -12.73
CA VAL A 391 -12.35 -4.94 -13.80
C VAL A 391 -11.41 -6.15 -13.93
N SER A 392 -11.98 -7.34 -14.07
CA SER A 392 -11.26 -8.61 -14.28
C SER A 392 -12.02 -9.48 -15.28
N ARG A 393 -11.38 -10.52 -15.81
CA ARG A 393 -12.06 -11.50 -16.68
C ARG A 393 -13.16 -12.28 -15.95
N PHE A 394 -13.12 -12.38 -14.62
CA PHE A 394 -14.24 -12.90 -13.81
C PHE A 394 -15.45 -11.94 -13.74
N ALA A 395 -15.26 -10.63 -13.99
CA ALA A 395 -16.33 -9.63 -14.03
C ALA A 395 -16.98 -9.48 -15.43
N GLN A 396 -16.50 -10.20 -16.43
CA GLN A 396 -17.15 -10.38 -17.73
C GLN A 396 -18.20 -11.49 -17.59
N ILE A 397 -19.47 -11.13 -17.37
CA ILE A 397 -20.52 -12.06 -16.96
C ILE A 397 -21.23 -12.69 -18.16
N ASN A 398 -21.48 -11.90 -19.21
CA ASN A 398 -22.30 -12.31 -20.35
C ASN A 398 -21.38 -12.75 -21.50
N PRO A 399 -21.52 -13.97 -22.04
CA PRO A 399 -20.64 -14.48 -23.10
C PRO A 399 -20.89 -13.79 -24.45
N ASP A 400 -22.10 -13.28 -24.66
CA ASP A 400 -22.52 -12.62 -25.91
C ASP A 400 -22.06 -11.16 -26.00
N TRP A 401 -21.27 -10.66 -25.04
CA TRP A 401 -20.80 -9.27 -24.99
C TRP A 401 -19.30 -9.18 -25.25
N THR A 402 -18.89 -8.19 -26.05
CA THR A 402 -17.49 -7.93 -26.40
C THR A 402 -16.90 -6.89 -25.44
N TYR A 403 -15.96 -7.32 -24.58
CA TYR A 403 -15.31 -6.47 -23.59
C TYR A 403 -13.89 -6.09 -24.04
N SER A 404 -13.72 -4.92 -24.65
CA SER A 404 -12.41 -4.44 -25.11
C SER A 404 -11.65 -3.70 -24.02
N LYS A 405 -10.35 -4.01 -23.86
CA LYS A 405 -9.39 -3.22 -23.08
C LYS A 405 -8.30 -2.60 -23.99
N LEU A 406 -8.61 -2.32 -25.26
CA LEU A 406 -7.62 -1.77 -26.22
C LEU A 406 -7.05 -0.43 -25.72
N GLU A 407 -5.75 -0.42 -25.41
CA GLU A 407 -5.03 0.75 -24.91
C GLU A 407 -4.70 1.72 -26.06
N HIS A 408 -4.29 2.95 -25.71
CA HIS A 408 -3.89 4.03 -26.64
C HIS A 408 -4.96 4.54 -27.64
N LEU A 409 -6.23 4.13 -27.53
CA LEU A 409 -7.33 4.72 -28.30
C LEU A 409 -7.53 6.21 -27.95
N ARG A 410 -7.52 7.07 -28.98
CA ARG A 410 -7.72 8.51 -28.87
C ARG A 410 -9.22 8.87 -28.79
N PRO A 411 -9.62 10.03 -28.23
CA PRO A 411 -11.03 10.40 -28.04
C PRO A 411 -11.82 10.58 -29.35
N ASP A 412 -11.12 10.83 -30.44
CA ASP A 412 -11.57 11.02 -31.83
C ASP A 412 -11.47 9.75 -32.69
N ASP A 413 -10.95 8.63 -32.15
CA ASP A 413 -10.83 7.40 -32.92
C ASP A 413 -12.21 6.87 -33.35
N GLY A 414 -12.38 6.72 -34.67
CA GLY A 414 -13.55 6.07 -35.27
C GLY A 414 -13.73 4.60 -34.89
N VAL A 415 -12.80 4.01 -34.12
CA VAL A 415 -12.94 2.72 -33.42
C VAL A 415 -13.65 2.90 -32.08
N LEU A 416 -13.23 3.89 -31.27
CA LEU A 416 -13.84 4.19 -29.97
C LEU A 416 -15.31 4.59 -30.12
N HIS A 417 -15.66 5.29 -31.20
CA HIS A 417 -17.04 5.66 -31.55
C HIS A 417 -17.95 4.49 -32.00
N ARG A 418 -17.41 3.28 -32.21
CA ARG A 418 -18.22 2.11 -32.60
C ARG A 418 -18.82 1.38 -31.40
N PHE A 419 -18.19 1.45 -30.24
CA PHE A 419 -18.66 0.78 -29.04
C PHE A 419 -20.05 1.30 -28.63
N ASP A 420 -20.86 0.43 -28.03
CA ASP A 420 -22.20 0.78 -27.55
C ASP A 420 -22.14 1.46 -26.18
N TYR A 421 -21.13 1.10 -25.39
CA TYR A 421 -20.84 1.68 -24.08
C TYR A 421 -19.35 1.93 -23.86
N LEU A 422 -19.04 2.99 -23.11
CA LEU A 422 -17.68 3.30 -22.66
C LEU A 422 -17.66 3.37 -21.13
N LEU A 423 -16.69 2.69 -20.51
CA LEU A 423 -16.25 2.99 -19.15
C LEU A 423 -15.00 3.84 -19.28
N THR A 424 -15.09 5.13 -18.92
CA THR A 424 -14.02 6.10 -19.11
C THR A 424 -13.82 6.97 -17.87
N GLU A 425 -12.59 7.38 -17.60
CA GLU A 425 -12.24 8.32 -16.53
C GLU A 425 -13.12 9.58 -16.52
N ALA A 426 -13.62 9.93 -15.34
CA ALA A 426 -14.42 11.13 -15.14
C ALA A 426 -13.53 12.39 -15.08
N GLN A 427 -13.44 13.08 -16.20
CA GLN A 427 -12.79 14.39 -16.35
C GLN A 427 -13.85 15.51 -16.40
N ASP A 428 -13.41 16.78 -16.38
CA ASP A 428 -14.35 17.90 -16.45
C ASP A 428 -15.07 17.97 -17.80
N LYS A 429 -16.35 18.36 -17.80
CA LYS A 429 -17.20 18.40 -19.00
C LYS A 429 -16.72 19.36 -20.09
N TYR A 430 -15.77 20.22 -19.77
CA TYR A 430 -15.16 21.19 -20.68
C TYR A 430 -13.83 20.72 -21.27
N THR A 431 -13.22 19.65 -20.74
CA THR A 431 -12.01 19.02 -21.31
C THR A 431 -12.34 18.44 -22.69
N ASP A 432 -11.48 18.65 -23.69
CA ASP A 432 -11.81 18.32 -25.08
C ASP A 432 -12.07 16.83 -25.31
N LYS A 433 -11.38 15.94 -24.60
CA LYS A 433 -11.70 14.50 -24.52
C LYS A 433 -13.17 14.24 -24.15
N MET A 434 -13.69 14.91 -23.12
CA MET A 434 -15.10 14.80 -22.71
C MET A 434 -16.06 15.48 -23.69
N ARG A 435 -15.63 16.54 -24.38
CA ARG A 435 -16.43 17.23 -25.40
C ARG A 435 -16.61 16.37 -26.65
N THR A 436 -15.55 15.73 -27.14
CA THR A 436 -15.60 14.82 -28.31
C THR A 436 -16.42 13.57 -27.99
N LEU A 437 -16.18 12.92 -26.84
CA LEU A 437 -17.00 11.78 -26.41
C LEU A 437 -18.47 12.16 -26.17
N GLY A 438 -18.73 13.37 -25.66
CA GLY A 438 -20.10 13.88 -25.45
C GLY A 438 -20.94 14.10 -26.71
N GLN A 439 -20.30 14.16 -27.89
CA GLN A 439 -20.97 14.22 -29.19
C GLN A 439 -21.55 12.85 -29.57
N THR A 440 -20.76 11.77 -29.44
CA THR A 440 -21.16 10.42 -29.87
C THR A 440 -21.85 9.61 -28.76
N HIS A 441 -21.57 9.92 -27.50
CA HIS A 441 -22.06 9.21 -26.33
C HIS A 441 -22.68 10.17 -25.30
N GLU A 442 -23.62 9.66 -24.51
CA GLU A 442 -24.19 10.35 -23.34
C GLU A 442 -23.74 9.70 -22.03
N ILE A 443 -23.59 10.49 -20.96
CA ILE A 443 -23.24 9.97 -19.62
C ILE A 443 -24.53 9.48 -18.94
N VAL A 444 -24.66 8.16 -18.79
CA VAL A 444 -25.82 7.51 -18.14
C VAL A 444 -25.66 7.50 -16.61
N GLU A 445 -24.47 7.17 -16.12
CA GLU A 445 -24.18 7.11 -14.69
C GLU A 445 -22.73 7.49 -14.39
N PHE A 446 -22.44 7.94 -13.16
CA PHE A 446 -21.09 8.16 -12.67
C PHE A 446 -20.81 7.29 -11.44
N VAL A 447 -19.56 6.81 -11.36
CA VAL A 447 -19.04 6.08 -10.21
C VAL A 447 -18.05 6.97 -9.47
N GLU A 448 -18.32 7.16 -8.18
CA GLU A 448 -17.45 7.90 -7.30
C GLU A 448 -16.31 7.02 -6.76
N CYS A 449 -15.15 7.63 -6.51
CA CYS A 449 -14.06 7.03 -5.74
C CYS A 449 -13.56 7.98 -4.64
N PHE A 450 -12.68 7.47 -3.78
CA PHE A 450 -12.06 8.25 -2.70
C PHE A 450 -11.35 9.51 -3.25
N SER A 451 -11.59 10.67 -2.62
CA SER A 451 -10.83 11.89 -2.87
C SER A 451 -9.97 12.26 -1.67
N SER A 452 -10.58 12.43 -0.49
CA SER A 452 -9.89 13.01 0.66
C SER A 452 -10.64 12.77 1.97
N ILE A 453 -9.95 12.93 3.10
CA ILE A 453 -10.56 12.88 4.44
C ILE A 453 -10.86 14.32 4.90
N GLY A 454 -12.13 14.67 5.01
CA GLY A 454 -12.57 15.94 5.59
C GLY A 454 -12.89 15.82 7.08
N LEU A 455 -12.59 16.87 7.85
CA LEU A 455 -13.03 16.97 9.24
C LEU A 455 -14.39 17.66 9.33
N GLN A 456 -15.33 17.04 10.03
CA GLN A 456 -16.68 17.55 10.28
C GLN A 456 -16.92 17.68 11.79
N TYR A 457 -16.48 18.79 12.36
CA TYR A 457 -16.48 19.10 13.81
C TYR A 457 -17.87 19.13 14.49
N ARG A 458 -18.96 18.83 13.78
CA ARG A 458 -20.35 18.79 14.30
C ARG A 458 -20.95 17.38 14.36
N SER A 459 -20.21 16.32 13.98
CA SER A 459 -20.67 14.93 14.05
C SER A 459 -19.90 14.11 15.08
N VAL A 460 -20.59 13.13 15.70
CA VAL A 460 -20.04 12.26 16.77
C VAL A 460 -18.79 11.49 16.32
N LEU A 461 -18.72 11.17 15.03
CA LEU A 461 -17.47 10.87 14.33
C LEU A 461 -17.07 12.13 13.56
N PRO A 462 -15.94 12.80 13.89
CA PRO A 462 -15.54 14.05 13.26
C PRO A 462 -14.88 13.87 11.89
N VAL A 463 -14.96 12.67 11.30
CA VAL A 463 -14.25 12.27 10.08
C VAL A 463 -15.27 11.93 9.00
N LYS A 464 -15.27 12.69 7.89
CA LYS A 464 -16.09 12.43 6.70
C LYS A 464 -15.19 12.10 5.52
N ILE A 465 -15.40 10.93 4.92
CA ILE A 465 -14.81 10.61 3.62
C ILE A 465 -15.45 11.52 2.57
N LYS A 466 -14.63 12.25 1.81
CA LYS A 466 -15.03 12.94 0.59
C LYS A 466 -14.74 12.03 -0.59
N THR A 467 -15.72 11.93 -1.48
CA THR A 467 -15.62 11.22 -2.76
C THR A 467 -15.66 12.22 -3.92
N LYS A 468 -15.09 11.85 -5.07
CA LYS A 468 -15.21 12.57 -6.35
C LYS A 468 -15.73 11.59 -7.42
N PRO A 469 -16.42 12.03 -8.49
CA PRO A 469 -16.62 11.16 -9.65
C PRO A 469 -15.25 10.76 -10.21
N CYS A 470 -15.08 9.50 -10.58
CA CYS A 470 -13.81 8.98 -11.10
C CYS A 470 -13.98 8.17 -12.39
N ILE A 471 -15.16 7.60 -12.64
CA ILE A 471 -15.47 6.90 -13.91
C ILE A 471 -16.90 7.29 -14.34
N PHE A 472 -17.07 7.61 -15.61
CA PHE A 472 -18.36 7.73 -16.28
C PHE A 472 -18.71 6.43 -17.01
N ILE A 473 -19.97 6.01 -16.87
CA ILE A 473 -20.58 4.98 -17.72
C ILE A 473 -21.33 5.73 -18.81
N MET A 474 -20.79 5.70 -20.02
CA MET A 474 -21.39 6.36 -21.19
C MET A 474 -22.05 5.34 -22.11
N ARG A 475 -23.16 5.74 -22.74
CA ARG A 475 -23.89 4.97 -23.76
C ARG A 475 -23.85 5.72 -25.09
N ARG A 476 -23.71 5.01 -26.20
CA ARG A 476 -23.73 5.59 -27.55
C ARG A 476 -25.12 6.17 -27.86
N ARG A 477 -25.15 7.38 -28.43
CA ARG A 477 -26.41 8.05 -28.83
C ARG A 477 -27.00 7.35 -30.06
N LEU A 478 -28.23 6.85 -29.93
CA LEU A 478 -28.97 6.23 -31.03
C LEU A 478 -29.64 7.27 -31.94
N ASP A 479 -30.05 8.41 -31.38
CA ASP A 479 -30.72 9.52 -32.08
C ASP A 479 -29.98 10.03 -33.33
N LEU A 480 -28.65 9.88 -33.36
CA LEU A 480 -27.80 10.28 -34.48
C LEU A 480 -27.86 9.34 -35.69
N LEU A 481 -28.45 8.15 -35.54
CA LEU A 481 -28.67 7.20 -36.65
C LEU A 481 -30.01 7.43 -37.35
N GLU A 482 -31.05 7.87 -36.63
CA GLU A 482 -32.38 8.15 -37.21
C GLU A 482 -32.44 9.50 -37.97
N GLY A 483 -31.45 10.37 -37.77
CA GLY A 483 -31.37 11.69 -38.41
C GLY A 483 -31.05 11.66 -39.91
N VAL A 484 -30.54 10.55 -40.46
CA VAL A 484 -30.17 10.44 -41.89
C VAL A 484 -31.30 9.80 -42.69
N GLN A 485 -32.38 10.56 -42.89
CA GLN A 485 -33.27 10.28 -44.02
C GLN A 485 -32.58 10.76 -45.31
N PRO A 486 -32.69 10.02 -46.43
CA PRO A 486 -32.19 10.47 -47.74
C PRO A 486 -33.09 11.59 -48.31
N GLY A 487 -32.94 12.78 -47.76
CA GLY A 487 -33.79 13.94 -48.06
C GLY A 487 -33.39 14.65 -49.35
N ASN A 488 -34.11 14.34 -50.44
CA ASN A 488 -34.36 15.18 -51.61
C ASN A 488 -33.27 16.21 -51.98
N VAL A 489 -32.28 15.78 -52.76
CA VAL A 489 -31.59 16.70 -53.69
C VAL A 489 -32.51 16.87 -54.92
N ALA A 490 -32.84 18.11 -55.26
CA ALA A 490 -33.55 18.43 -56.50
C ALA A 490 -32.57 18.43 -57.69
N PRO A 491 -33.01 18.08 -58.91
CA PRO A 491 -32.14 18.08 -60.08
C PRO A 491 -31.90 19.51 -60.60
N ASP A 492 -30.64 19.88 -60.80
CA ASP A 492 -30.22 21.06 -61.57
C ASP A 492 -29.29 20.58 -62.71
N ASP A 493 -29.84 20.62 -63.93
CA ASP A 493 -29.28 20.61 -65.30
C ASP A 493 -27.91 19.95 -65.64
N ASP A 494 -27.93 19.10 -66.67
CA ASP A 494 -26.77 18.54 -67.39
C ASP A 494 -25.94 19.63 -68.12
N PRO A 495 -24.70 19.29 -68.52
CA PRO A 495 -24.45 19.27 -69.97
C PRO A 495 -23.77 17.99 -70.49
N GLU A 496 -23.97 17.77 -71.80
CA GLU A 496 -23.75 16.54 -72.57
C GLU A 496 -22.27 16.11 -72.76
N ASP A 497 -22.10 14.78 -72.87
CA ASP A 497 -21.21 13.99 -73.75
C ASP A 497 -19.71 14.35 -73.96
N ASP A 498 -18.84 13.40 -73.63
CA ASP A 498 -17.88 12.79 -74.58
C ASP A 498 -17.23 11.53 -73.96
N GLU A 499 -17.64 10.33 -74.40
CA GLU A 499 -16.84 9.09 -74.25
C GLU A 499 -15.84 8.97 -75.42
N PRO A 500 -14.72 8.24 -75.27
CA PRO A 500 -14.76 6.88 -75.81
C PRO A 500 -13.95 5.79 -75.07
N ASP A 501 -14.53 4.58 -75.16
CA ASP A 501 -13.92 3.26 -75.37
C ASP A 501 -13.15 2.52 -74.24
N GLU A 502 -13.55 1.26 -74.09
CA GLU A 502 -12.93 0.18 -73.32
C GLU A 502 -11.89 -0.57 -74.20
N GLU A 503 -10.79 -1.05 -73.61
CA GLU A 503 -10.13 -2.28 -74.11
C GLU A 503 -9.74 -3.17 -72.92
N GLU A 504 -10.21 -4.43 -72.92
CA GLU A 504 -9.74 -5.51 -72.05
C GLU A 504 -8.44 -6.12 -72.61
N GLU A 505 -7.51 -6.57 -71.76
CA GLU A 505 -6.71 -7.75 -72.13
C GLU A 505 -6.26 -8.59 -70.92
N GLU A 506 -5.92 -9.85 -71.18
CA GLU A 506 -5.93 -10.94 -70.20
C GLU A 506 -4.54 -11.43 -69.73
N GLN A 507 -4.56 -12.10 -68.57
CA GLN A 507 -3.69 -13.23 -68.16
C GLN A 507 -2.17 -13.17 -68.38
N GLY A 508 -1.41 -13.16 -67.28
CA GLY A 508 0.01 -13.54 -67.25
C GLY A 508 0.42 -14.24 -65.95
N LYS A 509 0.65 -15.56 -65.99
CA LYS A 509 1.28 -16.31 -64.89
C LYS A 509 2.74 -16.56 -65.20
N GLU A 510 3.63 -16.44 -64.21
CA GLU A 510 4.74 -17.38 -64.06
C GLU A 510 5.25 -17.47 -62.62
N GLN A 511 6.03 -18.51 -62.32
CA GLN A 511 6.61 -18.79 -60.99
C GLN A 511 8.14 -18.69 -61.07
N GLY A 512 8.79 -18.29 -59.97
CA GLY A 512 10.25 -18.32 -59.87
C GLY A 512 10.78 -18.10 -58.46
N ASP A 513 11.17 -19.19 -57.78
CA ASP A 513 11.92 -19.12 -56.53
C ASP A 513 13.39 -18.71 -56.77
N VAL A 514 13.90 -17.69 -56.08
CA VAL A 514 15.31 -17.65 -55.60
C VAL A 514 15.41 -16.84 -54.30
N ALA A 515 15.96 -17.47 -53.27
CA ALA A 515 16.80 -16.86 -52.24
C ALA A 515 18.18 -17.57 -52.32
N PRO A 516 19.31 -17.03 -51.81
CA PRO A 516 19.43 -16.02 -50.75
C PRO A 516 20.46 -14.89 -51.03
N GLY A 517 20.70 -14.04 -50.03
CA GLY A 517 21.85 -13.14 -49.98
C GLY A 517 21.74 -12.12 -48.85
N ASP A 518 22.58 -12.24 -47.82
CA ASP A 518 22.63 -11.28 -46.71
C ASP A 518 23.27 -9.94 -47.13
N ASN A 519 22.84 -8.85 -46.52
CA ASN A 519 23.75 -7.74 -46.21
C ASN A 519 23.22 -6.89 -45.06
N GLU A 520 24.13 -6.44 -44.20
CA GLU A 520 23.87 -5.53 -43.10
C GLU A 520 23.69 -4.10 -43.62
N LEU A 521 22.81 -3.33 -42.98
CA LEU A 521 22.88 -1.86 -43.00
C LEU A 521 22.21 -1.30 -41.75
N GLU A 522 22.83 -0.26 -41.18
CA GLU A 522 22.43 0.36 -39.93
C GLU A 522 21.24 1.31 -40.15
N SER A 523 20.34 1.41 -39.17
CA SER A 523 19.31 2.45 -39.10
C SER A 523 19.58 3.34 -37.89
N GLU A 524 19.77 4.63 -38.12
CA GLU A 524 20.11 5.61 -37.08
C GLU A 524 18.86 5.97 -36.26
N ASP A 525 18.93 5.82 -34.93
CA ASP A 525 17.87 6.25 -34.01
C ASP A 525 17.85 7.79 -33.89
N GLU A 526 17.22 8.49 -34.82
CA GLU A 526 16.81 9.88 -34.60
C GLU A 526 15.70 9.93 -33.53
N LYS A 527 15.92 10.74 -32.49
CA LYS A 527 14.96 10.94 -31.42
C LYS A 527 14.13 12.19 -31.71
N GLU A 528 12.84 12.01 -31.88
CA GLU A 528 11.89 13.09 -31.63
C GLU A 528 11.49 13.07 -30.15
N GLU A 529 11.44 14.26 -29.54
CA GLU A 529 11.01 14.46 -28.15
C GLU A 529 9.53 14.88 -28.20
N GLU A 530 8.63 14.10 -27.57
CA GLU A 530 7.24 14.51 -27.33
C GLU A 530 7.00 14.69 -25.82
N ASP A 531 6.34 15.79 -25.45
CA ASP A 531 6.03 16.15 -24.06
C ASP A 531 4.89 15.31 -23.48
N GLU A 532 5.13 14.58 -22.38
CA GLU A 532 4.08 14.00 -21.53
C GLU A 532 3.78 14.93 -20.34
N GLU A 533 2.54 15.43 -20.22
CA GLU A 533 2.12 16.33 -19.13
C GLU A 533 2.11 15.63 -17.75
N GLU A 534 2.82 16.18 -16.76
CA GLU A 534 2.91 15.62 -15.41
C GLU A 534 1.56 15.65 -14.65
N VAL A 535 1.02 14.48 -14.31
CA VAL A 535 -0.12 14.37 -13.37
C VAL A 535 0.39 14.34 -11.92
N GLN A 536 0.28 15.49 -11.25
CA GLN A 536 0.86 15.72 -9.92
C GLN A 536 0.01 15.16 -8.77
N ASP A 537 0.59 14.28 -7.96
CA ASP A 537 -0.09 13.56 -6.85
C ASP A 537 0.02 14.36 -5.53
N ASP A 538 -1.02 15.11 -5.18
CA ASP A 538 -1.09 16.02 -4.02
C ASP A 538 -0.91 15.30 -2.65
N ILE A 539 0.20 15.56 -1.95
CA ILE A 539 0.43 15.11 -0.56
C ILE A 539 0.56 16.34 0.36
N PRO A 540 -0.25 16.47 1.44
CA PRO A 540 -0.16 17.63 2.34
C PRO A 540 1.13 17.68 3.15
N SER A 541 1.80 18.82 3.16
CA SER A 541 2.96 19.13 3.98
C SER A 541 2.58 19.95 5.23
N ASP A 542 2.77 19.36 6.41
CA ASP A 542 2.75 20.04 7.70
C ASP A 542 4.16 19.94 8.32
N GLU A 543 4.97 20.99 8.21
CA GLU A 543 6.27 21.12 8.91
C GLU A 543 6.31 22.39 9.79
N PRO A 544 6.64 22.28 11.10
CA PRO A 544 6.99 23.41 11.95
C PRO A 544 8.51 23.69 11.93
N VAL A 545 8.88 24.96 11.79
CA VAL A 545 10.28 25.42 11.69
C VAL A 545 10.88 25.75 13.06
N ALA A 546 12.10 25.24 13.34
CA ALA A 546 13.18 25.76 14.23
C ALA A 546 14.12 24.60 14.62
N GLU A 547 15.43 24.75 14.85
CA GLU A 547 16.42 25.83 14.62
C GLU A 547 17.82 25.16 14.63
N GLU A 548 18.81 25.69 13.89
CA GLU A 548 20.19 25.20 13.93
C GLU A 548 21.04 25.92 15.00
N PRO A 549 22.01 25.22 15.60
CA PRO A 549 23.37 25.78 15.61
C PRO A 549 24.46 24.78 15.19
N GLU A 550 25.59 25.34 14.76
CA GLU A 550 26.74 24.65 14.12
C GLU A 550 27.79 24.14 15.16
N PRO A 551 29.03 23.69 14.82
CA PRO A 551 29.55 22.41 15.31
C PRO A 551 30.72 22.52 16.32
N ASP A 552 31.08 21.39 16.95
CA ASP A 552 32.33 21.27 17.71
C ASP A 552 32.87 19.82 17.72
N GLU A 553 34.18 19.65 17.50
CA GLU A 553 34.89 18.35 17.52
C GLU A 553 35.78 18.19 18.80
N PRO A 554 36.74 17.23 18.91
CA PRO A 554 36.42 15.88 19.37
C PRO A 554 37.25 15.46 20.60
N LYS A 555 36.64 14.80 21.61
CA LYS A 555 37.38 14.35 22.82
C LYS A 555 37.10 12.91 23.28
N ARG A 556 38.19 12.16 23.48
CA ARG A 556 38.32 10.78 24.02
C ARG A 556 39.73 10.65 24.60
N PRO A 557 39.96 10.28 25.89
CA PRO A 557 39.95 8.88 26.36
C PRO A 557 39.42 8.77 27.83
N GLU A 558 39.64 7.76 28.70
CA GLU A 558 40.24 6.40 28.69
C GLU A 558 39.16 5.45 29.30
N ARG A 559 38.87 4.26 28.76
CA ARG A 559 39.56 2.99 29.09
C ARG A 559 39.67 2.72 30.60
N ARG A 560 38.95 1.71 31.11
CA ARG A 560 39.20 1.15 32.46
C ARG A 560 39.32 -0.38 32.41
N LYS A 561 40.47 -0.91 32.83
CA LYS A 561 40.74 -2.35 32.98
C LYS A 561 40.50 -2.79 34.43
N ARG A 562 39.94 -3.99 34.64
CA ARG A 562 40.37 -4.97 35.66
C ARG A 562 39.67 -6.33 35.40
N SER A 563 40.46 -7.34 35.04
CA SER A 563 40.85 -8.48 35.90
C SER A 563 39.67 -9.41 36.25
N VAL A 564 39.50 -10.55 35.56
CA VAL A 564 40.31 -11.77 35.71
C VAL A 564 40.20 -12.36 37.12
N PHE A 565 39.35 -13.38 37.23
CA PHE A 565 39.59 -14.59 38.01
C PHE A 565 38.96 -15.75 37.25
N GLY A 566 39.48 -16.96 37.38
CA GLY A 566 38.89 -18.14 36.76
C GLY A 566 39.52 -19.43 37.26
N ARG A 567 38.80 -20.55 37.09
CA ARG A 567 39.38 -21.88 37.15
C ARG A 567 38.53 -22.93 36.42
N GLN A 568 39.22 -23.68 35.57
CA GLN A 568 39.11 -25.12 35.27
C GLN A 568 37.79 -25.84 35.62
N GLY A 569 37.14 -26.42 34.61
CA GLY A 569 36.07 -27.41 34.75
C GLY A 569 36.57 -28.87 34.63
N VAL A 570 35.63 -29.82 34.63
CA VAL A 570 35.88 -31.28 34.49
C VAL A 570 34.88 -31.91 33.51
N LYS A 571 35.27 -33.00 32.84
CA LYS A 571 34.45 -33.77 31.88
C LYS A 571 33.48 -34.74 32.59
N GLY A 572 32.45 -35.21 31.87
CA GLY A 572 31.61 -36.34 32.27
C GLY A 572 30.64 -36.72 31.14
N ASP A 573 30.53 -38.02 30.84
CA ASP A 573 29.89 -38.54 29.63
C ASP A 573 28.58 -39.32 29.89
N ALA A 574 27.86 -39.56 28.79
CA ALA A 574 27.03 -40.74 28.51
C ALA A 574 25.59 -40.91 29.08
N ALA A 575 24.69 -41.08 28.12
CA ALA A 575 23.69 -42.16 28.01
C ALA A 575 22.27 -42.07 28.64
N ARG A 576 21.39 -42.79 27.93
CA ARG A 576 19.97 -43.17 28.11
C ARG A 576 19.64 -43.61 29.57
N GLN A 577 18.38 -43.65 30.04
CA GLN A 577 17.25 -44.37 29.40
C GLN A 577 15.86 -44.12 30.05
N GLU A 578 14.80 -44.18 29.23
CA GLU A 578 13.38 -44.58 29.50
C GLU A 578 12.51 -43.97 30.64
N VAL A 579 11.23 -44.41 30.66
CA VAL A 579 10.07 -43.80 31.36
C VAL A 579 9.13 -44.91 31.87
N PRO A 580 8.56 -44.78 33.08
CA PRO A 580 7.18 -45.26 33.29
C PRO A 580 6.24 -44.31 34.08
N ARG A 581 5.14 -43.95 33.41
CA ARG A 581 3.75 -43.76 33.87
C ARG A 581 3.45 -43.51 35.37
N ARG A 582 2.94 -42.29 35.64
CA ARG A 582 1.57 -41.98 36.14
C ARG A 582 0.94 -42.90 37.23
N ALA A 583 0.64 -42.31 38.39
CA ALA A 583 -0.42 -42.73 39.30
C ALA A 583 -1.41 -41.58 39.57
N THR A 584 -2.62 -41.87 40.06
CA THR A 584 -3.68 -40.87 40.31
C THR A 584 -4.54 -41.32 41.48
N ILE A 585 -4.76 -40.44 42.47
CA ILE A 585 -5.75 -40.62 43.55
C ILE A 585 -6.52 -39.29 43.70
N VAL A 586 -7.81 -39.38 44.02
CA VAL A 586 -8.76 -38.25 44.04
C VAL A 586 -9.42 -38.13 45.45
N PRO A 587 -10.56 -37.45 45.71
CA PRO A 587 -10.73 -36.67 46.94
C PRO A 587 -11.61 -37.38 48.00
N ILE A 588 -11.98 -36.66 49.07
CA ILE A 588 -13.38 -36.64 49.54
C ILE A 588 -13.69 -35.39 50.41
N PRO A 589 -14.94 -34.87 50.43
CA PRO A 589 -15.29 -33.60 51.09
C PRO A 589 -16.24 -33.74 52.29
N LYS A 590 -16.56 -32.62 52.98
CA LYS A 590 -17.88 -32.28 53.58
C LYS A 590 -17.86 -30.87 54.23
N HIS A 591 -18.96 -30.19 54.60
CA HIS A 591 -20.24 -29.88 53.92
C HIS A 591 -21.11 -28.97 54.83
N ARG A 592 -21.60 -27.80 54.35
CA ARG A 592 -22.77 -27.03 54.91
C ARG A 592 -22.62 -26.48 56.37
N ARG A 593 -23.41 -25.49 56.89
CA ARG A 593 -24.53 -24.65 56.36
C ARG A 593 -24.72 -23.34 57.17
N HIS A 594 -25.13 -22.25 56.48
CA HIS A 594 -26.06 -21.15 56.85
C HIS A 594 -25.96 -20.29 58.15
N ARG A 595 -26.28 -18.99 57.95
CA ARG A 595 -26.95 -18.01 58.87
C ARG A 595 -26.13 -17.50 60.08
N SER A 596 -26.40 -16.32 60.68
CA SER A 596 -27.09 -15.09 60.21
C SER A 596 -27.00 -13.95 61.26
N ALA A 597 -26.39 -12.81 60.91
CA ALA A 597 -26.34 -11.54 61.66
C ALA A 597 -25.84 -10.45 60.67
N ARG A 598 -26.32 -9.20 60.53
CA ARG A 598 -27.26 -8.33 61.28
C ARG A 598 -26.89 -8.07 62.76
N ALA A 599 -26.74 -6.82 63.22
CA ALA A 599 -26.87 -5.51 62.57
C ALA A 599 -26.18 -4.41 63.45
N LEU A 600 -26.42 -3.13 63.13
CA LEU A 600 -26.15 -1.92 63.95
C LEU A 600 -24.65 -1.52 64.04
N ASP A 601 -24.22 -0.25 64.07
CA ASP A 601 -24.86 1.09 63.94
C ASP A 601 -23.91 2.00 63.10
N ALA A 602 -24.28 3.09 62.41
CA ALA A 602 -24.81 4.41 62.83
C ALA A 602 -23.86 5.20 63.79
N ASP A 603 -23.70 6.54 63.76
CA ASP A 603 -23.96 7.65 62.81
C ASP A 603 -23.31 8.94 63.42
N ASP A 604 -23.02 10.09 62.80
CA ASP A 604 -22.91 10.61 61.40
C ASP A 604 -22.17 11.99 61.46
N ARG A 605 -21.79 12.58 60.32
CA ARG A 605 -21.57 14.04 60.05
C ARG A 605 -20.41 14.87 60.69
N SER A 606 -19.45 15.21 59.80
CA SER A 606 -19.13 16.59 59.34
C SER A 606 -18.14 17.56 60.04
N ALA A 607 -17.56 18.43 59.19
CA ALA A 607 -17.19 19.86 59.38
C ALA A 607 -15.84 20.32 60.04
N SER A 608 -14.91 20.74 59.15
CA SER A 608 -14.24 22.08 59.09
C SER A 608 -13.09 22.52 60.04
N ASN A 609 -12.06 23.08 59.38
CA ASN A 609 -11.18 24.23 59.74
C ASN A 609 -9.82 24.11 60.50
N ASN A 610 -8.81 24.73 59.84
CA ASN A 610 -7.72 25.59 60.34
C ASN A 610 -6.50 25.05 61.15
N GLN A 611 -5.33 25.00 60.47
CA GLN A 611 -4.03 25.70 60.78
C GLN A 611 -3.32 25.49 62.16
N PRO A 612 -2.10 26.03 62.47
CA PRO A 612 -1.19 26.96 61.74
C PRO A 612 0.35 26.62 61.74
N LYS A 613 1.19 27.56 61.26
CA LYS A 613 2.65 27.82 61.51
C LYS A 613 3.73 26.98 60.79
N ASP A 614 4.64 27.47 59.92
CA ASP A 614 5.47 28.72 59.75
C ASP A 614 6.93 28.59 60.26
N ASN A 615 7.86 29.39 59.67
CA ASN A 615 9.30 29.65 59.99
C ASN A 615 10.35 28.59 59.50
N ASP A 616 11.57 28.92 59.03
CA ASP A 616 12.24 30.22 58.71
C ASP A 616 13.49 30.03 57.79
N ASP A 617 14.26 31.12 57.55
CA ASP A 617 15.63 31.24 56.97
C ASP A 617 15.79 31.06 55.42
N ASN A 618 16.74 31.67 54.68
CA ASN A 618 17.41 33.01 54.62
C ASN A 618 18.29 33.04 53.32
N ASP A 619 19.04 34.05 52.82
CA ASP A 619 19.47 35.43 53.19
C ASP A 619 19.49 36.36 51.92
N GLU A 620 19.59 37.70 52.10
CA GLU A 620 20.35 38.82 51.39
C GLU A 620 20.70 38.78 49.85
N ASP A 621 20.92 39.88 49.10
CA ASP A 621 21.57 41.20 49.34
C ASP A 621 20.78 42.47 48.87
N ASP A 622 21.19 43.65 49.38
CA ASP A 622 20.89 45.05 48.94
C ASP A 622 21.59 45.40 47.58
N ASP A 623 21.57 46.60 46.95
CA ASP A 623 21.12 48.00 47.21
C ASP A 623 20.96 48.67 45.81
N GLY A 624 20.38 49.85 45.55
CA GLY A 624 19.74 50.89 46.36
C GLY A 624 19.39 52.12 45.46
N GLU A 625 18.45 52.96 45.90
CA GLU A 625 18.13 54.40 45.59
C GLU A 625 18.41 55.01 44.18
N ASP A 626 17.61 55.95 43.64
CA ASP A 626 17.26 57.26 44.23
C ASP A 626 15.94 57.87 43.68
N ASN A 627 15.60 59.09 44.14
CA ASN A 627 14.24 59.62 44.31
C ASN A 627 13.79 60.66 43.26
N VAL A 628 12.47 60.94 43.20
CA VAL A 628 11.82 62.27 43.47
C VAL A 628 10.43 62.44 42.79
N ALA A 629 9.41 62.54 43.66
CA ALA A 629 8.18 63.38 43.64
C ALA A 629 7.39 63.76 42.35
N ASP A 630 6.11 63.31 42.36
CA ASP A 630 4.87 64.12 42.39
C ASP A 630 4.13 64.63 41.12
N SER A 631 2.79 64.49 41.19
CA SER A 631 1.71 65.19 40.48
C SER A 631 1.46 64.95 38.98
N GLY A 632 0.18 65.08 38.57
CA GLY A 632 -0.25 65.31 37.18
C GLY A 632 -1.15 64.23 36.55
N GLU A 633 -2.37 64.61 36.17
CA GLU A 633 -3.29 63.76 35.38
C GLU A 633 -3.12 63.95 33.85
N THR A 634 -3.84 63.10 33.08
CA THR A 634 -4.10 63.16 31.63
C THR A 634 -3.00 62.62 30.70
N GLY A 635 -3.42 61.87 29.65
CA GLY A 635 -2.49 61.25 28.68
C GLY A 635 -3.00 60.03 27.89
N ALA A 636 -4.26 59.61 28.04
CA ALA A 636 -4.76 58.33 27.52
C ALA A 636 -4.81 58.16 25.97
N ASP A 637 -4.56 59.21 25.20
CA ASP A 637 -4.88 59.25 23.76
C ASP A 637 -3.68 58.98 22.82
N THR A 638 -2.45 59.10 23.32
CA THR A 638 -1.23 58.86 22.52
C THR A 638 -1.02 57.38 22.18
N SER A 639 -1.37 56.48 23.11
CA SER A 639 -1.21 55.02 22.97
C SER A 639 -2.03 54.46 21.80
N ARG A 640 -3.30 54.87 21.66
CA ARG A 640 -4.18 54.39 20.58
C ARG A 640 -3.68 54.76 19.19
N ARG A 641 -3.24 56.01 18.99
CA ARG A 641 -2.73 56.50 17.70
C ARG A 641 -1.48 55.72 17.23
N GLY A 642 -0.64 55.31 18.18
CA GLY A 642 0.53 54.45 17.94
C GLY A 642 0.24 52.97 17.66
N SER A 643 -0.98 52.47 17.89
CA SER A 643 -1.42 51.16 17.39
C SER A 643 -1.93 51.27 15.96
N VAL A 644 -2.90 52.17 15.73
CA VAL A 644 -3.58 52.31 14.42
C VAL A 644 -2.59 52.55 13.27
N ILE A 645 -1.52 53.33 13.49
CA ILE A 645 -0.47 53.55 12.48
C ILE A 645 0.36 52.27 12.20
N ARG A 646 0.59 51.41 13.21
CA ARG A 646 1.26 50.11 13.05
C ARG A 646 0.36 49.10 12.33
N ASP A 647 -0.92 49.07 12.67
CA ASP A 647 -1.89 48.16 12.07
C ASP A 647 -2.19 48.55 10.61
N ALA A 648 -2.30 49.85 10.30
CA ALA A 648 -2.36 50.34 8.93
C ALA A 648 -1.08 50.02 8.13
N ARG A 649 0.12 50.18 8.71
CA ARG A 649 1.39 49.79 8.06
C ARG A 649 1.50 48.29 7.81
N LYS A 650 0.95 47.44 8.68
CA LYS A 650 0.81 45.99 8.43
C LYS A 650 -0.09 45.72 7.23
N LEU A 651 -1.31 46.27 7.22
CA LEU A 651 -2.27 46.08 6.12
C LEU A 651 -1.71 46.54 4.77
N ILE A 652 -1.06 47.71 4.72
CA ILE A 652 -0.41 48.22 3.49
C ILE A 652 0.71 47.28 3.03
N LYS A 653 1.51 46.71 3.95
CA LYS A 653 2.57 45.74 3.59
C LYS A 653 1.98 44.42 3.09
N GLU A 654 0.92 43.92 3.74
CA GLU A 654 0.22 42.69 3.37
C GLU A 654 -0.49 42.82 2.00
N GLU A 655 -1.10 43.97 1.73
CA GLU A 655 -1.70 44.28 0.44
C GLU A 655 -0.65 44.47 -0.67
N LYS A 656 0.49 45.11 -0.38
CA LYS A 656 1.64 45.15 -1.32
C LYS A 656 2.15 43.75 -1.65
N MET A 657 2.32 42.86 -0.65
CA MET A 657 2.73 41.47 -0.91
C MET A 657 1.68 40.69 -1.71
N ARG A 658 0.37 40.86 -1.44
CA ARG A 658 -0.69 40.28 -2.27
C ARG A 658 -0.66 40.79 -3.72
N LYS A 659 -0.48 42.10 -3.92
CA LYS A 659 -0.36 42.70 -5.26
C LYS A 659 0.88 42.17 -6.01
N MET A 660 2.02 42.04 -5.34
CA MET A 660 3.24 41.44 -5.89
C MET A 660 3.03 39.96 -6.28
N ALA A 661 2.46 39.13 -5.41
CA ALA A 661 2.13 37.73 -5.71
C ALA A 661 1.13 37.59 -6.88
N SER A 662 0.14 38.49 -6.98
CA SER A 662 -0.84 38.54 -8.08
C SER A 662 -0.27 39.04 -9.42
N ARG A 663 0.96 39.59 -9.42
CA ARG A 663 1.70 39.98 -10.62
C ARG A 663 2.69 38.90 -11.04
N LEU A 664 3.38 38.25 -10.09
CA LEU A 664 4.25 37.09 -10.35
C LEU A 664 3.47 35.94 -11.01
N THR A 665 2.22 35.70 -10.57
CA THR A 665 1.29 34.73 -11.20
C THR A 665 0.72 35.17 -12.57
N LYS A 666 1.14 36.33 -13.10
CA LYS A 666 0.80 36.80 -14.46
C LYS A 666 1.99 36.89 -15.40
N VAL A 667 3.22 36.60 -14.95
CA VAL A 667 4.37 36.46 -15.83
C VAL A 667 4.35 35.03 -16.38
N SER A 668 4.10 34.90 -17.68
CA SER A 668 4.10 33.62 -18.39
C SER A 668 5.52 33.05 -18.50
N SER A 669 5.66 31.74 -18.30
CA SER A 669 6.91 30.98 -18.32
C SER A 669 7.96 31.38 -17.27
N PHE A 670 8.14 30.51 -16.28
CA PHE A 670 9.25 30.62 -15.32
C PHE A 670 10.59 30.13 -15.93
N GLY A 671 10.53 29.31 -16.99
CA GLY A 671 11.69 28.69 -17.62
C GLY A 671 12.53 29.67 -18.43
N ASP A 672 11.90 30.60 -19.16
CA ASP A 672 12.59 31.55 -20.04
C ASP A 672 13.43 32.59 -19.27
N VAL A 673 13.12 32.83 -17.99
CA VAL A 673 13.78 33.85 -17.17
C VAL A 673 14.96 33.28 -16.36
N CYS A 674 14.89 32.02 -15.93
CA CYS A 674 15.86 31.38 -15.03
C CYS A 674 16.27 29.96 -15.48
N ASN A 675 17.31 29.87 -16.31
CA ASN A 675 17.98 28.60 -16.60
C ASN A 675 18.80 28.13 -15.38
N LEU A 676 18.26 27.16 -14.61
CA LEU A 676 18.82 26.71 -13.33
C LEU A 676 20.14 25.93 -13.44
N ASP A 677 20.51 25.42 -14.61
CA ASP A 677 21.83 24.81 -14.85
C ASP A 677 23.00 25.81 -14.81
N ARG A 678 22.70 27.12 -14.88
CA ARG A 678 23.71 28.18 -15.00
C ARG A 678 23.67 29.26 -13.92
N MET A 679 22.66 29.28 -13.04
CA MET A 679 22.56 30.25 -11.95
C MET A 679 21.89 29.65 -10.72
N SER A 680 22.33 30.05 -9.53
CA SER A 680 21.71 29.55 -8.29
C SER A 680 20.29 30.11 -8.13
N MET A 681 19.43 29.35 -7.45
CA MET A 681 18.05 29.74 -7.14
C MET A 681 17.97 31.11 -6.43
N LYS A 682 19.00 31.47 -5.65
CA LYS A 682 19.15 32.76 -4.95
C LYS A 682 19.47 33.93 -5.90
N GLU A 683 20.23 33.67 -6.96
CA GLU A 683 20.55 34.68 -7.99
C GLU A 683 19.36 34.89 -8.93
N CYS A 684 18.67 33.81 -9.33
CA CYS A 684 17.39 33.88 -10.03
C CYS A 684 16.38 34.75 -9.26
N LEU A 685 16.18 34.48 -7.96
CA LEU A 685 15.26 35.27 -7.13
C LEU A 685 15.66 36.76 -7.05
N LYS A 686 16.96 37.06 -6.93
CA LYS A 686 17.44 38.45 -6.88
C LYS A 686 17.17 39.16 -8.21
N LYS A 687 17.46 38.50 -9.34
CA LYS A 687 17.25 39.06 -10.67
C LYS A 687 15.76 39.35 -10.94
N LEU A 688 14.87 38.43 -10.55
CA LEU A 688 13.42 38.62 -10.60
C LEU A 688 12.91 39.80 -9.76
N ILE A 689 13.61 40.16 -8.68
CA ILE A 689 13.30 41.34 -7.87
C ILE A 689 13.83 42.62 -8.55
N ASP A 690 15.11 42.62 -8.95
CA ASP A 690 15.75 43.77 -9.62
C ASP A 690 15.01 44.14 -10.94
N ASP A 691 14.59 43.15 -11.73
CA ASP A 691 13.79 43.33 -12.96
C ASP A 691 12.32 43.76 -12.67
N SER A 692 11.83 43.65 -11.42
CA SER A 692 10.47 44.06 -11.04
C SER A 692 10.36 45.52 -10.59
N ASP A 693 11.42 46.10 -10.01
CA ASP A 693 11.44 47.50 -9.55
C ASP A 693 11.72 48.49 -10.71
N THR A 694 12.18 48.03 -11.87
CA THR A 694 12.43 48.87 -13.06
C THR A 694 11.16 49.25 -13.85
N LEU A 695 9.97 48.77 -13.45
CA LEU A 695 8.68 49.03 -14.10
C LEU A 695 7.77 49.99 -13.30
N LEU A 696 8.37 50.94 -12.57
CA LEU A 696 7.66 52.06 -11.94
C LEU A 696 7.68 53.30 -12.85
N PRO A 697 6.50 53.82 -13.29
CA PRO A 697 6.40 55.21 -13.69
C PRO A 697 6.65 56.11 -12.47
N VAL A 698 7.41 57.18 -12.65
CA VAL A 698 7.49 58.27 -11.67
C VAL A 698 6.26 59.15 -11.87
N GLU A 699 5.30 59.05 -10.95
CA GLU A 699 4.28 60.07 -10.76
C GLU A 699 4.81 61.05 -9.70
N ASP A 700 5.42 62.14 -10.16
CA ASP A 700 5.63 63.33 -9.34
C ASP A 700 4.28 64.00 -9.08
N ASP A 701 4.00 64.36 -7.83
CA ASP A 701 2.89 65.26 -7.45
C ASP A 701 3.45 66.24 -6.40
N PRO A 702 3.12 67.55 -6.46
CA PRO A 702 3.98 68.60 -5.89
C PRO A 702 3.79 68.85 -4.39
N GLU A 703 4.75 69.58 -3.82
CA GLU A 703 4.70 70.15 -2.48
C GLU A 703 3.56 71.18 -2.35
N ASP A 704 2.89 71.21 -1.19
CA ASP A 704 1.88 72.22 -0.85
C ASP A 704 2.38 73.01 0.38
N GLU A 705 2.71 74.29 0.19
CA GLU A 705 3.17 75.18 1.27
C GLU A 705 1.98 75.82 2.01
N SER A 706 1.60 75.33 3.21
CA SER A 706 1.22 76.16 4.38
C SER A 706 0.81 75.38 5.64
#